data_AF-M3XTV3-F1
#
_entry.id   AF-M3XTV3-F1
#
_cell.length_a   1.000
_cell.length_b   1.000
_cell.length_c   1.000
_cell.angle_alpha   90.00
_cell.angle_beta   90.00
_cell.angle_gamma   90.00
#
_symmetry.space_group_name_H-M   'P 1'
#
loop_
_entity.id
_entity.type
_entity.pdbx_description
1 polymer ?
#
loop_
_entity_poly.entity_id
_entity_poly.type
_entity_poly.pdbx_seq_one_letter_code
_entity_poly.pdbx_strand_id
1 'polypeptide(L)'
;MASPPASTPPTEIPEQNCRYCEVQYWDQRYRNAADSAPYEWFGDFSAFRALLEPELRPEDRILVLGCGNSALSYELFLGGFPDVTSVDYSSVVVAAMQTRYAHVPSLRWETMDVRALDFPSGSFDVVLEKGTLDALLAGEQDPWNVSSEGVHTVDQVLSEVGFRKRTRDFLGSHTQLELVLASVSLLLAALLLGCLVALGVQYHRDPSHSTCLTEACIRVAGKILESLDRGVSPCEDFYQFSCGGWIQRNPLPDGRSRWNTFNSLWDQNQAILKHLLENTTFNSSSEAERKTQRFYLSCLQVERIEDLGAQPLQDLIDKIGGWNITGPWDQDNFMEVLKAVAGTYRATPFFTVYVSADSKSSNSNVIQVDQSGLFLPSRDYYLNRTANEKVLTAYLDYMEELGMLLGGRPGSTREQMRQVLELEVQLANITVPQDQRRDEEKIYHKMSIAELQGLAPSVNWLEFLSFLLSPLELGDYEPVVVYGTDYLQQVSELINHTEPSILNNYLIWNLVQKTTSSLDHRFESAQEKLLETLYGTKKSCTPRWQTCISNTDDALGFALGSLFVKATFDRQSKEIAEGMISEIRTAFEEALGQLVWMDEKTRQAAKEKADAIYDMIGFPDFILEPKELDDIYDGYEVSEDSFFQNMLNLYNFSAKVMADQLRKPPSRDQWSMTPQTVNAYYLPTKNEIVFPAGILQAPFYTRNHPKALNFGGIGVVMGHELTHAFDDQGREYDKEGNLRPWWQNESLAAFRNHTACMEEQYSQYQVHGERLNGRQTLGENIADNGGLKAAYNAYKAWLRKHGEEQRLPAVGLTNHQLFFVGFAQVWCSVRTPESSHEGLVTDPHSPARFRVLGTLSNSRDFLRHFGCPVGSPMNPGQLCEVW
;
A
#
# COMPACT_ATOMS: atom_id res chain seq x y z
N MET A 1 -11.29 -33.52 -36.76
CA MET A 1 -11.25 -34.78 -36.00
C MET A 1 -10.44 -34.49 -34.75
N ALA A 2 -11.12 -34.49 -33.60
CA ALA A 2 -10.56 -34.09 -32.32
C ALA A 2 -9.60 -35.15 -31.78
N SER A 3 -8.47 -34.71 -31.22
CA SER A 3 -7.61 -35.53 -30.37
C SER A 3 -8.38 -35.95 -29.12
N PRO A 4 -8.21 -37.18 -28.60
CA PRO A 4 -8.83 -37.56 -27.33
C PRO A 4 -8.19 -36.74 -26.20
N PRO A 5 -8.97 -36.37 -25.16
CA PRO A 5 -8.46 -35.63 -24.03
C PRO A 5 -7.46 -36.50 -23.24
N ALA A 6 -6.39 -35.87 -22.76
CA ALA A 6 -5.52 -36.48 -21.77
C ALA A 6 -6.35 -36.81 -20.52
N SER A 7 -6.32 -38.08 -20.11
CA SER A 7 -7.00 -38.55 -18.90
C SER A 7 -6.40 -37.86 -17.68
N THR A 8 -7.24 -37.09 -16.98
CA THR A 8 -6.99 -36.57 -15.63
C THR A 8 -6.66 -37.73 -14.67
N PRO A 9 -5.62 -37.62 -13.81
CA PRO A 9 -5.43 -38.59 -12.75
C PRO A 9 -6.62 -38.51 -11.76
N PRO A 10 -7.03 -39.62 -11.13
CA PRO A 10 -8.17 -39.60 -10.21
C PRO A 10 -7.93 -38.67 -9.03
N THR A 11 -8.96 -37.88 -8.78
CA THR A 11 -9.21 -36.94 -7.69
C THR A 11 -9.14 -37.58 -6.30
N GLU A 12 -8.75 -36.76 -5.33
CA GLU A 12 -8.67 -36.99 -3.88
C GLU A 12 -7.32 -37.54 -3.36
N ILE A 13 -6.35 -36.63 -3.28
CA ILE A 13 -5.32 -36.65 -2.22
C ILE A 13 -6.07 -36.40 -0.90
N PRO A 14 -5.94 -37.27 0.13
CA PRO A 14 -6.63 -37.07 1.41
C PRO A 14 -6.33 -35.69 2.03
N GLU A 15 -7.34 -35.02 2.59
CA GLU A 15 -7.18 -33.75 3.33
C GLU A 15 -6.26 -33.88 4.57
N GLN A 16 -6.00 -35.12 5.02
CA GLN A 16 -5.09 -35.46 6.12
C GLN A 16 -4.21 -36.65 5.71
N ASN A 17 -2.89 -36.51 5.85
CA ASN A 17 -1.89 -37.46 5.35
C ASN A 17 -1.75 -38.75 6.18
N CYS A 18 -2.41 -38.87 7.33
CA CYS A 18 -2.23 -39.98 8.29
C CYS A 18 -2.52 -41.37 7.70
N ARG A 19 -3.32 -41.48 6.63
CA ARG A 19 -3.63 -42.76 5.99
C ARG A 19 -2.48 -43.31 5.12
N TYR A 20 -1.47 -42.52 4.82
CA TYR A 20 -0.33 -42.94 4.00
C TYR A 20 0.60 -43.93 4.70
N CYS A 21 0.50 -44.07 6.03
CA CYS A 21 1.24 -45.10 6.76
C CYS A 21 0.58 -46.50 6.67
N GLU A 22 -0.66 -46.60 6.16
CA GLU A 22 -1.43 -47.84 6.08
C GLU A 22 -1.23 -48.54 4.72
N VAL A 23 -0.75 -49.79 4.72
CA VAL A 23 -0.61 -50.59 3.48
C VAL A 23 -1.94 -50.74 2.72
N GLN A 24 -3.07 -50.78 3.44
CA GLN A 24 -4.40 -50.91 2.86
C GLN A 24 -4.75 -49.72 1.97
N TYR A 25 -4.29 -48.52 2.33
CA TYR A 25 -4.49 -47.32 1.51
C TYR A 25 -3.79 -47.47 0.16
N TRP A 26 -2.51 -47.84 0.17
CA TRP A 26 -1.72 -48.01 -1.06
C TRP A 26 -2.22 -49.17 -1.91
N ASP A 27 -2.54 -50.31 -1.29
CA ASP A 27 -3.15 -51.44 -2.01
C ASP A 27 -4.49 -51.05 -2.66
N GLN A 28 -5.34 -50.27 -1.99
CA GLN A 28 -6.58 -49.78 -2.58
C GLN A 28 -6.32 -48.77 -3.71
N ARG A 29 -5.38 -47.84 -3.51
CA ARG A 29 -4.98 -46.83 -4.48
C ARG A 29 -4.47 -47.45 -5.77
N TYR A 30 -3.64 -48.49 -5.68
CA TYR A 30 -3.08 -49.18 -6.83
C TYR A 30 -4.01 -50.24 -7.41
N ARG A 31 -4.94 -50.81 -6.64
CA ARG A 31 -5.98 -51.70 -7.19
C ARG A 31 -6.90 -50.98 -8.18
N ASN A 32 -7.20 -49.71 -7.91
CA ASN A 32 -7.97 -48.85 -8.82
C ASN A 32 -7.17 -48.35 -10.03
N ALA A 33 -5.85 -48.54 -10.03
CA ALA A 33 -4.91 -48.02 -11.03
C ALA A 33 -4.00 -49.11 -11.64
N ALA A 34 -4.29 -50.39 -11.41
CA ALA A 34 -3.39 -51.50 -11.78
C ALA A 34 -3.12 -51.56 -13.30
N ASP A 35 -4.11 -51.15 -14.11
CA ASP A 35 -4.02 -51.07 -15.57
C ASP A 35 -3.70 -49.65 -16.09
N SER A 36 -3.46 -48.66 -15.21
CA SER A 36 -3.16 -47.29 -15.65
C SER A 36 -1.72 -47.18 -16.16
N ALA A 37 -1.48 -46.25 -17.09
CA ALA A 37 -0.13 -45.89 -17.50
C ALA A 37 0.76 -45.53 -16.27
N PRO A 38 2.08 -45.83 -16.31
CA PRO A 38 3.02 -45.32 -15.31
C PRO A 38 2.86 -43.80 -15.16
N TYR A 39 2.98 -43.29 -13.94
CA TYR A 39 3.02 -41.85 -13.70
C TYR A 39 4.04 -41.51 -12.63
N GLU A 40 4.45 -40.24 -12.60
CA GLU A 40 5.44 -39.72 -11.66
C GLU A 40 4.83 -38.68 -10.74
N TRP A 41 5.14 -38.74 -9.44
CA TRP A 41 4.70 -37.76 -8.45
C TRP A 41 5.55 -36.48 -8.46
N PHE A 42 6.87 -36.62 -8.69
CA PHE A 42 7.84 -35.52 -8.58
C PHE A 42 8.67 -35.26 -9.86
N GLY A 43 8.67 -36.20 -10.81
CA GLY A 43 9.46 -36.11 -12.05
C GLY A 43 9.98 -37.48 -12.52
N ASP A 44 10.29 -37.61 -13.80
CA ASP A 44 10.83 -38.82 -14.45
C ASP A 44 12.37 -38.83 -14.45
N PHE A 45 13.00 -39.90 -14.97
CA PHE A 45 14.46 -39.97 -15.06
C PHE A 45 15.04 -38.83 -15.87
N SER A 46 14.32 -38.33 -16.90
CA SER A 46 14.79 -37.22 -17.73
C SER A 46 14.92 -35.92 -16.93
N ALA A 47 13.99 -35.68 -16.00
CA ALA A 47 14.00 -34.53 -15.10
C ALA A 47 15.18 -34.56 -14.12
N PHE A 48 15.60 -35.75 -13.67
CA PHE A 48 16.68 -35.92 -12.69
C PHE A 48 18.01 -36.37 -13.31
N ARG A 49 18.07 -36.58 -14.63
CA ARG A 49 19.23 -37.16 -15.32
C ARG A 49 20.54 -36.45 -15.02
N ALA A 50 20.54 -35.12 -15.08
CA ALA A 50 21.73 -34.31 -14.83
C ALA A 50 22.24 -34.40 -13.37
N LEU A 51 21.39 -34.81 -12.44
CA LEU A 51 21.74 -35.02 -11.03
C LEU A 51 22.19 -36.46 -10.77
N LEU A 52 21.57 -37.45 -11.43
CA LEU A 52 21.82 -38.87 -11.19
C LEU A 52 23.03 -39.40 -11.99
N GLU A 53 23.17 -39.06 -13.28
CA GLU A 53 24.24 -39.61 -14.12
C GLU A 53 25.68 -39.35 -13.62
N PRO A 54 26.00 -38.21 -12.98
CA PRO A 54 27.34 -38.02 -12.41
C PRO A 54 27.67 -38.97 -11.25
N GLU A 55 26.64 -39.47 -10.55
CA GLU A 55 26.76 -40.25 -9.32
C GLU A 55 26.55 -41.75 -9.53
N LEU A 56 26.00 -42.15 -10.69
CA LEU A 56 25.72 -43.54 -11.04
C LEU A 56 26.76 -44.11 -12.01
N ARG A 57 27.12 -45.38 -11.81
CA ARG A 57 27.96 -46.17 -12.72
C ARG A 57 27.18 -47.35 -13.28
N PRO A 58 27.46 -47.79 -14.52
CA PRO A 58 26.76 -48.92 -15.15
C PRO A 58 26.79 -50.22 -14.33
N GLU A 59 27.80 -50.41 -13.49
CA GLU A 59 27.95 -51.59 -12.62
C GLU A 59 27.28 -51.46 -11.24
N ASP A 60 26.69 -50.32 -10.89
CA ASP A 60 26.09 -50.11 -9.58
C ASP A 60 24.81 -50.96 -9.40
N ARG A 61 24.71 -51.61 -8.24
CA ARG A 61 23.48 -52.26 -7.78
C ARG A 61 22.59 -51.19 -7.15
N ILE A 62 21.50 -50.83 -7.81
CA ILE A 62 20.64 -49.71 -7.41
C ILE A 62 19.39 -50.24 -6.70
N LEU A 63 19.06 -49.66 -5.55
CA LEU A 63 17.79 -49.89 -4.84
C LEU A 63 16.88 -48.67 -5.00
N VAL A 64 15.67 -48.83 -5.51
CA VAL A 64 14.63 -47.78 -5.56
C VAL A 64 13.57 -48.05 -4.50
N LEU A 65 13.45 -47.14 -3.54
CA LEU A 65 12.47 -47.23 -2.44
C LEU A 65 11.12 -46.62 -2.86
N GLY A 66 10.02 -47.23 -2.40
CA GLY A 66 8.64 -46.78 -2.65
C GLY A 66 8.34 -46.52 -4.12
N CYS A 67 8.64 -47.50 -4.96
CA CYS A 67 8.65 -47.32 -6.40
C CYS A 67 7.26 -47.01 -7.01
N GLY A 68 6.17 -47.30 -6.32
CA GLY A 68 4.82 -47.12 -6.83
C GLY A 68 4.65 -47.73 -8.23
N ASN A 69 3.97 -47.01 -9.12
CA ASN A 69 3.87 -47.41 -10.54
C ASN A 69 4.83 -46.62 -11.46
N SER A 70 5.88 -46.00 -10.90
CA SER A 70 6.85 -45.14 -11.59
C SER A 70 7.60 -45.86 -12.71
N ALA A 71 7.91 -45.16 -13.79
CA ALA A 71 8.73 -45.71 -14.87
C ALA A 71 10.24 -45.63 -14.57
N LEU A 72 10.65 -44.94 -13.51
CA LEU A 72 12.04 -44.63 -13.18
C LEU A 72 12.99 -45.83 -13.26
N SER A 73 12.63 -46.97 -12.68
CA SER A 73 13.51 -48.17 -12.70
C SER A 73 13.74 -48.70 -14.12
N TYR A 74 12.72 -48.62 -14.97
CA TYR A 74 12.85 -49.00 -16.37
C TYR A 74 13.62 -47.95 -17.17
N GLU A 75 13.46 -46.67 -16.86
CA GLU A 75 14.21 -45.59 -17.49
C GLU A 75 15.70 -45.60 -17.09
N LEU A 76 16.02 -45.96 -15.85
CA LEU A 76 17.40 -46.23 -15.41
C LEU A 76 18.03 -47.38 -16.19
N PHE A 77 17.27 -48.46 -16.41
CA PHE A 77 17.69 -49.56 -17.26
C PHE A 77 17.98 -49.09 -18.70
N LEU A 78 17.09 -48.30 -19.30
CA LEU A 78 17.32 -47.70 -20.61
C LEU A 78 18.50 -46.70 -20.62
N GLY A 79 18.76 -46.06 -19.49
CA GLY A 79 19.87 -45.14 -19.24
C GLY A 79 21.24 -45.82 -19.08
N GLY A 80 21.30 -47.16 -19.10
CA GLY A 80 22.55 -47.92 -19.00
C GLY A 80 22.85 -48.48 -17.61
N PHE A 81 21.86 -48.52 -16.71
CA PHE A 81 21.99 -49.06 -15.35
C PHE A 81 21.13 -50.33 -15.20
N PRO A 82 21.65 -51.52 -15.55
CA PRO A 82 20.83 -52.71 -15.73
C PRO A 82 20.44 -53.44 -14.44
N ASP A 83 21.11 -53.17 -13.32
CA ASP A 83 20.91 -53.85 -12.03
C ASP A 83 20.14 -52.97 -11.04
N VAL A 84 18.81 -52.92 -11.22
CA VAL A 84 17.90 -52.13 -10.39
C VAL A 84 16.92 -53.05 -9.68
N THR A 85 16.89 -52.97 -8.36
CA THR A 85 15.87 -53.57 -7.50
C THR A 85 14.97 -52.48 -6.97
N SER A 86 13.66 -52.69 -7.07
CA SER A 86 12.64 -51.74 -6.61
C SER A 86 11.78 -52.37 -5.54
N VAL A 87 11.50 -51.62 -4.49
CA VAL A 87 10.62 -52.08 -3.40
C VAL A 87 9.43 -51.16 -3.22
N ASP A 88 8.31 -51.75 -2.83
CA ASP A 88 7.13 -50.99 -2.40
C ASP A 88 6.39 -51.72 -1.29
N TYR A 89 5.70 -50.95 -0.45
CA TYR A 89 4.90 -51.45 0.65
C TYR A 89 3.61 -52.13 0.13
N SER A 90 3.13 -51.74 -1.05
CA SER A 90 1.95 -52.32 -1.69
C SER A 90 2.27 -53.56 -2.53
N SER A 91 1.73 -54.71 -2.12
CA SER A 91 1.81 -55.94 -2.91
C SER A 91 1.12 -55.85 -4.27
N VAL A 92 0.09 -55.00 -4.36
CA VAL A 92 -0.70 -54.79 -5.58
C VAL A 92 0.14 -54.11 -6.66
N VAL A 93 0.90 -53.06 -6.30
CA VAL A 93 1.71 -52.33 -7.28
C VAL A 93 2.93 -53.13 -7.71
N VAL A 94 3.57 -53.84 -6.78
CA VAL A 94 4.69 -54.74 -7.10
C VAL A 94 4.28 -55.80 -8.13
N ALA A 95 3.14 -56.46 -7.92
CA ALA A 95 2.63 -57.45 -8.88
C ALA A 95 2.32 -56.84 -10.27
N ALA A 96 1.78 -55.61 -10.29
CA ALA A 96 1.53 -54.89 -11.54
C ALA A 96 2.84 -54.55 -12.27
N MET A 97 3.86 -54.12 -11.55
CA MET A 97 5.17 -53.77 -12.11
C MET A 97 5.94 -55.00 -12.61
N GLN A 98 5.92 -56.11 -11.86
CA GLN A 98 6.46 -57.40 -12.31
C GLN A 98 5.81 -57.85 -13.61
N THR A 99 4.49 -57.72 -13.72
CA THR A 99 3.75 -58.09 -14.95
C THR A 99 4.11 -57.17 -16.11
N ARG A 100 4.14 -55.86 -15.87
CA ARG A 100 4.41 -54.83 -16.89
C ARG A 100 5.80 -54.97 -17.51
N TYR A 101 6.80 -55.23 -16.68
CA TYR A 101 8.19 -55.29 -17.09
C TYR A 101 8.76 -56.71 -17.11
N ALA A 102 7.90 -57.74 -17.20
CA ALA A 102 8.30 -59.15 -17.30
C ALA A 102 9.26 -59.45 -18.48
N HIS A 103 9.31 -58.56 -19.48
CA HIS A 103 10.23 -58.64 -20.62
C HIS A 103 11.66 -58.17 -20.30
N VAL A 104 11.90 -57.59 -19.11
CA VAL A 104 13.20 -57.09 -18.63
C VAL A 104 13.61 -57.85 -17.35
N PRO A 105 14.18 -59.06 -17.47
CA PRO A 105 14.41 -59.95 -16.33
C PRO A 105 15.51 -59.46 -15.37
N SER A 106 16.30 -58.45 -15.73
CA SER A 106 17.34 -57.89 -14.86
C SER A 106 16.80 -56.91 -13.82
N LEU A 107 15.60 -56.36 -14.06
CA LEU A 107 14.92 -55.52 -13.10
C LEU A 107 14.18 -56.41 -12.09
N ARG A 108 14.25 -56.03 -10.81
CA ARG A 108 13.65 -56.78 -9.70
C ARG A 108 12.63 -55.91 -8.98
N TRP A 109 11.50 -56.48 -8.60
CA TRP A 109 10.47 -55.80 -7.82
C TRP A 109 10.04 -56.69 -6.67
N GLU A 110 10.11 -56.16 -5.46
CA GLU A 110 9.85 -56.92 -4.23
C GLU A 110 8.92 -56.15 -3.30
N THR A 111 7.97 -56.85 -2.70
CA THR A 111 7.07 -56.26 -1.70
C THR A 111 7.79 -56.24 -0.36
N MET A 112 8.14 -55.05 0.13
CA MET A 112 8.86 -54.88 1.40
C MET A 112 8.43 -53.61 2.13
N ASP A 113 8.52 -53.65 3.46
CA ASP A 113 8.44 -52.45 4.28
C ASP A 113 9.84 -51.81 4.37
N VAL A 114 9.97 -50.55 3.96
CA VAL A 114 11.28 -49.86 3.97
C VAL A 114 11.84 -49.66 5.39
N ARG A 115 10.99 -49.78 6.43
CA ARG A 115 11.41 -49.78 7.84
C ARG A 115 12.02 -51.11 8.28
N ALA A 116 11.88 -52.16 7.46
CA ALA A 116 12.33 -53.52 7.76
C ALA A 116 12.66 -54.27 6.46
N LEU A 117 13.71 -53.83 5.75
CA LEU A 117 14.18 -54.48 4.52
C LEU A 117 14.89 -55.81 4.84
N ASP A 118 14.60 -56.86 4.07
CA ASP A 118 15.20 -58.20 4.23
C ASP A 118 16.56 -58.35 3.50
N PHE A 119 17.18 -57.23 3.09
CA PHE A 119 18.47 -57.24 2.40
C PHE A 119 19.64 -57.19 3.40
N PRO A 120 20.70 -58.00 3.22
CA PRO A 120 21.93 -57.85 3.99
C PRO A 120 22.57 -56.46 3.80
N SER A 121 23.22 -55.92 4.85
CA SER A 121 23.95 -54.65 4.74
C SER A 121 25.01 -54.69 3.63
N GLY A 122 25.10 -53.63 2.82
CA GLY A 122 26.02 -53.54 1.68
C GLY A 122 25.57 -54.28 0.40
N SER A 123 24.31 -54.70 0.33
CA SER A 123 23.73 -55.36 -0.85
C SER A 123 23.57 -54.45 -2.07
N PHE A 124 23.56 -53.14 -1.86
CA PHE A 124 23.40 -52.13 -2.91
C PHE A 124 24.50 -51.09 -2.82
N ASP A 125 24.88 -50.55 -3.97
CA ASP A 125 25.91 -49.51 -4.10
C ASP A 125 25.26 -48.11 -4.08
N VAL A 126 24.01 -48.00 -4.53
CA VAL A 126 23.22 -46.76 -4.54
C VAL A 126 21.78 -47.03 -4.10
N VAL A 127 21.21 -46.11 -3.31
CA VAL A 127 19.81 -46.12 -2.91
C VAL A 127 19.15 -44.83 -3.40
N LEU A 128 18.04 -44.96 -4.12
CA LEU A 128 17.24 -43.86 -4.65
C LEU A 128 15.90 -43.80 -3.94
N GLU A 129 15.56 -42.61 -3.45
CA GLU A 129 14.35 -42.30 -2.71
C GLU A 129 13.80 -40.98 -3.27
N LYS A 130 12.51 -40.90 -3.56
CA LYS A 130 11.86 -39.77 -4.24
C LYS A 130 10.54 -39.31 -3.60
N GLY A 131 10.07 -39.94 -2.53
CA GLY A 131 8.77 -39.61 -1.91
C GLY A 131 8.22 -40.65 -0.92
N THR A 132 8.89 -41.79 -0.79
CA THR A 132 8.69 -42.79 0.26
C THR A 132 8.90 -42.18 1.64
N LEU A 133 9.90 -41.30 1.80
CA LEU A 133 10.13 -40.63 3.09
C LEU A 133 8.95 -39.73 3.46
N ASP A 134 8.31 -39.06 2.51
CA ASP A 134 7.11 -38.26 2.76
C ASP A 134 5.95 -39.13 3.29
N ALA A 135 5.83 -40.37 2.81
CA ALA A 135 4.86 -41.33 3.31
C ALA A 135 5.20 -41.86 4.72
N LEU A 136 6.49 -41.88 5.10
CA LEU A 136 6.92 -42.21 6.47
C LEU A 136 6.66 -41.07 7.46
N LEU A 137 6.51 -39.83 6.97
CA LEU A 137 6.20 -38.63 7.76
C LEU A 137 4.67 -38.37 7.87
N ALA A 138 3.86 -39.35 7.52
CA ALA A 138 2.40 -39.30 7.57
C ALA A 138 1.87 -39.21 9.02
N GLY A 139 1.01 -38.22 9.30
CA GLY A 139 0.42 -38.00 10.62
C GLY A 139 1.08 -36.88 11.46
N GLU A 140 2.13 -36.24 10.95
CA GLU A 140 2.79 -35.09 11.58
C GLU A 140 1.97 -33.80 11.40
N GLN A 141 1.89 -32.95 12.45
CA GLN A 141 1.13 -31.68 12.42
C GLN A 141 1.71 -30.65 11.44
N ASP A 142 3.00 -30.75 11.15
CA ASP A 142 3.71 -29.98 10.14
C ASP A 142 4.71 -30.90 9.43
N PRO A 143 4.44 -31.35 8.19
CA PRO A 143 5.35 -32.25 7.47
C PRO A 143 6.69 -31.58 7.13
N TRP A 144 6.81 -30.26 7.29
CA TRP A 144 8.05 -29.50 7.10
C TRP A 144 8.85 -29.31 8.40
N ASN A 145 8.27 -29.69 9.55
CA ASN A 145 8.86 -29.54 10.88
C ASN A 145 8.77 -30.88 11.63
N VAL A 146 9.65 -31.79 11.22
CA VAL A 146 9.67 -33.21 11.62
C VAL A 146 9.74 -33.36 13.14
N SER A 147 8.83 -34.15 13.74
CA SER A 147 8.89 -34.47 15.17
C SER A 147 10.19 -35.17 15.54
N SER A 148 10.59 -35.14 16.82
CA SER A 148 11.75 -35.90 17.29
C SER A 148 11.65 -37.41 16.99
N GLU A 149 10.43 -37.95 16.87
CA GLU A 149 10.18 -39.35 16.54
C GLU A 149 10.30 -39.61 15.02
N GLY A 150 9.84 -38.69 14.18
CA GLY A 150 10.09 -38.70 12.74
C GLY A 150 11.57 -38.55 12.39
N VAL A 151 12.29 -37.66 13.09
CA VAL A 151 13.75 -37.49 12.96
C VAL A 151 14.46 -38.75 13.40
N HIS A 152 14.06 -39.37 14.52
CA HIS A 152 14.67 -40.63 14.99
C HIS A 152 14.41 -41.80 14.03
N THR A 153 13.25 -41.82 13.35
CA THR A 153 12.92 -42.85 12.35
C THR A 153 13.74 -42.67 11.08
N VAL A 154 13.95 -41.42 10.62
CA VAL A 154 14.81 -41.10 9.47
C VAL A 154 16.29 -41.31 9.78
N ASP A 155 16.75 -40.94 10.98
CA ASP A 155 18.14 -41.12 11.45
C ASP A 155 18.51 -42.60 11.65
N GLN A 156 17.56 -43.43 12.10
CA GLN A 156 17.73 -44.89 12.15
C GLN A 156 17.94 -45.52 10.77
N VAL A 157 17.35 -44.94 9.71
CA VAL A 157 17.48 -45.42 8.32
C VAL A 157 18.80 -44.95 7.67
N LEU A 158 19.35 -43.81 8.08
CA LEU A 158 20.53 -43.19 7.46
C LEU A 158 21.87 -43.40 8.21
N SER A 159 21.85 -43.88 9.46
CA SER A 159 23.03 -43.95 10.34
C SER A 159 24.04 -45.08 10.07
N GLU A 160 23.86 -45.93 9.05
CA GLU A 160 24.79 -47.05 8.77
C GLU A 160 25.67 -46.92 7.51
N VAL A 161 25.88 -45.72 6.95
CA VAL A 161 26.74 -45.56 5.74
C VAL A 161 28.00 -44.72 6.00
N GLY A 162 29.00 -45.34 6.64
CA GLY A 162 30.31 -44.74 6.91
C GLY A 162 31.27 -44.78 5.70
N PHE A 163 31.60 -43.62 5.14
CA PHE A 163 32.61 -43.44 4.09
C PHE A 163 34.04 -43.79 4.55
N ARG A 164 34.65 -44.84 3.98
CA ARG A 164 36.10 -45.13 4.11
C ARG A 164 36.88 -44.66 2.89
N LYS A 165 37.68 -43.61 3.04
CA LYS A 165 38.70 -43.18 2.05
C LYS A 165 39.84 -44.22 1.98
N ARG A 166 40.10 -44.75 0.77
CA ARG A 166 41.30 -45.54 0.43
C ARG A 166 42.36 -44.61 -0.15
N THR A 167 43.49 -44.45 0.54
CA THR A 167 44.72 -43.85 -0.01
C THR A 167 45.47 -44.87 -0.87
N ARG A 168 46.05 -44.43 -1.99
CA ARG A 168 46.88 -45.25 -2.88
C ARG A 168 48.22 -44.55 -3.08
N ASP A 169 49.30 -45.21 -2.67
CA ASP A 169 50.68 -44.75 -2.80
C ASP A 169 51.16 -44.79 -4.26
N PHE A 170 51.87 -43.74 -4.68
CA PHE A 170 52.60 -43.70 -5.95
C PHE A 170 53.91 -42.91 -5.76
N LEU A 171 55.05 -43.61 -5.70
CA LEU A 171 56.37 -43.01 -5.87
C LEU A 171 57.27 -43.96 -6.67
N GLY A 172 57.60 -43.55 -7.89
CA GLY A 172 58.68 -44.10 -8.72
C GLY A 172 59.72 -43.02 -8.98
N SER A 173 60.99 -43.42 -9.07
CA SER A 173 62.18 -42.57 -9.03
C SER A 173 62.32 -41.60 -10.21
N HIS A 174 62.50 -40.30 -9.90
CA HIS A 174 62.85 -39.24 -10.86
C HIS A 174 64.23 -38.66 -10.62
N THR A 175 64.84 -38.11 -11.66
CA THR A 175 66.23 -37.63 -11.70
C THR A 175 66.40 -36.21 -11.11
N GLN A 176 67.62 -35.84 -10.68
CA GLN A 176 67.91 -34.57 -9.96
C GLN A 176 67.49 -33.28 -10.69
N LEU A 177 67.45 -33.27 -12.04
CA LEU A 177 67.00 -32.11 -12.82
C LEU A 177 65.46 -32.01 -12.88
N GLU A 178 64.77 -33.16 -12.91
CA GLU A 178 63.31 -33.24 -12.84
C GLU A 178 62.79 -32.81 -11.47
N LEU A 179 63.53 -33.09 -10.39
CA LEU A 179 63.18 -32.64 -9.03
C LEU A 179 63.26 -31.12 -8.87
N VAL A 180 64.21 -30.44 -9.52
CA VAL A 180 64.33 -28.97 -9.46
C VAL A 180 63.25 -28.29 -10.30
N LEU A 181 62.98 -28.79 -11.51
CA LEU A 181 61.89 -28.26 -12.33
C LEU A 181 60.51 -28.58 -11.71
N ALA A 182 60.31 -29.79 -11.20
CA ALA A 182 59.08 -30.16 -10.50
C ALA A 182 58.88 -29.35 -9.22
N SER A 183 59.94 -29.06 -8.45
CA SER A 183 59.82 -28.23 -7.24
C SER A 183 59.50 -26.78 -7.58
N VAL A 184 60.10 -26.18 -8.62
CA VAL A 184 59.73 -24.83 -9.09
C VAL A 184 58.30 -24.80 -9.65
N SER A 185 57.91 -25.79 -10.44
CA SER A 185 56.54 -25.93 -10.96
C SER A 185 55.52 -26.20 -9.85
N LEU A 186 55.86 -26.99 -8.83
CA LEU A 186 55.03 -27.20 -7.63
C LEU A 186 54.90 -25.93 -6.81
N LEU A 187 55.97 -25.13 -6.70
CA LEU A 187 55.94 -23.85 -5.98
C LEU A 187 55.07 -22.82 -6.71
N LEU A 188 55.19 -22.75 -8.04
CA LEU A 188 54.33 -21.91 -8.88
C LEU A 188 52.87 -22.39 -8.88
N ALA A 189 52.64 -23.70 -8.96
CA ALA A 189 51.29 -24.28 -8.86
C ALA A 189 50.69 -24.09 -7.47
N ALA A 190 51.49 -24.18 -6.39
CA ALA A 190 51.04 -23.92 -5.02
C ALA A 190 50.78 -22.43 -4.78
N LEU A 191 51.56 -21.53 -5.38
CA LEU A 191 51.28 -20.09 -5.37
C LEU A 191 50.02 -19.74 -6.17
N LEU A 192 49.85 -20.32 -7.36
CA LEU A 192 48.66 -20.12 -8.18
C LEU A 192 47.42 -20.71 -7.50
N LEU A 193 47.53 -21.91 -6.92
CA LEU A 193 46.48 -22.52 -6.10
C LEU A 193 46.23 -21.70 -4.85
N GLY A 194 47.26 -21.15 -4.21
CA GLY A 194 47.14 -20.24 -3.08
C GLY A 194 46.40 -18.95 -3.46
N CYS A 195 46.69 -18.37 -4.64
CA CYS A 195 45.97 -17.22 -5.19
C CYS A 195 44.53 -17.58 -5.58
N LEU A 196 44.28 -18.74 -6.19
CA LEU A 196 42.95 -19.21 -6.57
C LEU A 196 42.11 -19.57 -5.34
N VAL A 197 42.72 -20.14 -4.30
CA VAL A 197 42.09 -20.40 -3.00
C VAL A 197 41.85 -19.08 -2.27
N ALA A 198 42.78 -18.13 -2.29
CA ALA A 198 42.57 -16.81 -1.71
C ALA A 198 41.43 -16.06 -2.43
N LEU A 199 41.41 -16.06 -3.77
CA LEU A 199 40.34 -15.49 -4.58
C LEU A 199 39.01 -16.21 -4.37
N GLY A 200 39.01 -17.55 -4.31
CA GLY A 200 37.82 -18.35 -4.05
C GLY A 200 37.26 -18.17 -2.64
N VAL A 201 38.12 -18.04 -1.63
CA VAL A 201 37.76 -17.72 -0.24
C VAL A 201 37.24 -16.28 -0.14
N GLN A 202 37.83 -15.34 -0.87
CA GLN A 202 37.40 -13.94 -0.89
C GLN A 202 36.06 -13.80 -1.64
N TYR A 203 35.86 -14.54 -2.73
CA TYR A 203 34.61 -14.63 -3.47
C TYR A 203 33.48 -15.29 -2.67
N HIS A 204 33.77 -16.38 -1.94
CA HIS A 204 32.78 -17.03 -1.05
C HIS A 204 32.52 -16.28 0.26
N ARG A 205 33.38 -15.33 0.64
CA ARG A 205 33.16 -14.45 1.81
C ARG A 205 32.28 -13.24 1.50
N ASP A 206 32.12 -12.87 0.24
CA ASP A 206 31.25 -11.76 -0.14
C ASP A 206 29.78 -12.18 -0.06
N PRO A 207 28.98 -11.61 0.87
CA PRO A 207 27.58 -11.98 1.01
C PRO A 207 26.79 -11.74 -0.27
N SER A 208 27.17 -10.79 -1.13
CA SER A 208 26.52 -10.52 -2.41
C SER A 208 26.56 -11.69 -3.39
N HIS A 209 27.42 -12.67 -3.17
CA HIS A 209 27.49 -13.91 -3.96
C HIS A 209 26.81 -15.10 -3.28
N SER A 210 26.34 -14.92 -2.03
CA SER A 210 25.57 -15.91 -1.28
C SER A 210 24.07 -15.62 -1.33
N THR A 211 23.26 -16.67 -1.16
CA THR A 211 21.79 -16.58 -1.23
C THR A 211 21.19 -16.61 0.16
N CYS A 212 20.25 -15.71 0.44
CA CYS A 212 19.49 -15.71 1.68
C CYS A 212 18.41 -16.79 1.65
N LEU A 213 18.51 -17.79 2.53
CA LEU A 213 17.57 -18.91 2.60
C LEU A 213 16.71 -18.89 3.87
N THR A 214 16.63 -17.74 4.54
CA THR A 214 15.69 -17.58 5.65
C THR A 214 14.25 -17.63 5.11
N GLU A 215 13.31 -18.03 5.97
CA GLU A 215 11.89 -18.08 5.61
C GLU A 215 11.38 -16.74 5.06
N ALA A 216 11.78 -15.63 5.69
CA ALA A 216 11.43 -14.28 5.24
C ALA A 216 11.95 -13.98 3.81
N CYS A 217 13.20 -14.35 3.51
CA CYS A 217 13.79 -14.18 2.19
C CYS A 217 13.10 -15.03 1.11
N ILE A 218 12.73 -16.27 1.44
CA ILE A 218 12.01 -17.15 0.50
C ILE A 218 10.61 -16.62 0.23
N ARG A 219 9.86 -16.23 1.28
CA ARG A 219 8.51 -15.67 1.15
C ARG A 219 8.50 -14.39 0.32
N VAL A 220 9.42 -13.46 0.58
CA VAL A 220 9.48 -12.20 -0.17
C VAL A 220 9.95 -12.42 -1.61
N ALA A 221 10.90 -13.34 -1.86
CA ALA A 221 11.30 -13.72 -3.22
C ALA A 221 10.13 -14.26 -4.04
N GLY A 222 9.28 -15.11 -3.44
CA GLY A 222 8.05 -15.60 -4.07
C GLY A 222 7.11 -14.47 -4.50
N LYS A 223 6.79 -13.55 -3.57
CA LYS A 223 5.93 -12.39 -3.86
C LYS A 223 6.47 -11.47 -4.96
N ILE A 224 7.79 -11.24 -4.97
CA ILE A 224 8.44 -10.46 -6.03
C ILE A 224 8.28 -11.17 -7.37
N LEU A 225 8.59 -12.47 -7.44
CA LEU A 225 8.48 -13.27 -8.67
C LEU A 225 7.05 -13.32 -9.22
N GLU A 226 6.05 -13.41 -8.35
CA GLU A 226 4.62 -13.39 -8.75
C GLU A 226 4.21 -12.07 -9.39
N SER A 227 4.84 -10.98 -8.97
CA SER A 227 4.54 -9.61 -9.40
C SER A 227 5.27 -9.22 -10.70
N LEU A 228 6.47 -9.77 -10.93
CA LEU A 228 7.29 -9.49 -12.11
C LEU A 228 6.66 -10.01 -13.41
N ASP A 229 6.83 -9.24 -14.48
CA ASP A 229 6.61 -9.66 -15.86
C ASP A 229 7.94 -9.66 -16.63
N ARG A 230 8.56 -10.82 -16.72
CA ARG A 230 9.85 -10.99 -17.42
C ARG A 230 9.73 -10.95 -18.95
N GLY A 231 8.52 -10.88 -19.50
CA GLY A 231 8.28 -10.70 -20.93
C GLY A 231 8.58 -9.29 -21.41
N VAL A 232 8.73 -8.34 -20.49
CA VAL A 232 8.95 -6.92 -20.80
C VAL A 232 10.34 -6.49 -20.34
N SER A 233 11.03 -5.70 -21.18
CA SER A 233 12.33 -5.17 -20.83
C SER A 233 12.21 -4.10 -19.74
N PRO A 234 13.05 -4.14 -18.68
CA PRO A 234 13.06 -3.10 -17.64
C PRO A 234 13.44 -1.71 -18.18
N CYS A 235 14.06 -1.63 -19.36
CA CYS A 235 14.41 -0.36 -20.01
C CYS A 235 13.35 0.15 -20.99
N GLU A 236 12.31 -0.65 -21.28
CA GLU A 236 11.17 -0.25 -22.11
C GLU A 236 9.99 0.20 -21.24
N ASP A 237 9.64 -0.56 -20.22
CA ASP A 237 8.56 -0.22 -19.29
C ASP A 237 8.82 -0.88 -17.94
N PHE A 238 9.47 -0.13 -17.05
CA PHE A 238 9.84 -0.66 -15.75
C PHE A 238 8.64 -0.94 -14.84
N TYR A 239 7.53 -0.22 -15.05
CA TYR A 239 6.28 -0.46 -14.33
C TYR A 239 5.69 -1.81 -14.73
N GLN A 240 5.57 -2.07 -16.03
CA GLN A 240 5.09 -3.36 -16.53
C GLN A 240 6.04 -4.50 -16.13
N PHE A 241 7.36 -4.32 -16.26
CA PHE A 241 8.33 -5.31 -15.78
C PHE A 241 8.15 -5.64 -14.30
N SER A 242 7.89 -4.65 -13.45
CA SER A 242 7.83 -4.82 -12.00
C SER A 242 6.47 -5.27 -11.47
N CYS A 243 5.38 -4.85 -12.13
CA CYS A 243 4.00 -5.00 -11.68
C CYS A 243 3.10 -5.81 -12.62
N GLY A 244 3.56 -6.18 -13.82
CA GLY A 244 2.71 -6.82 -14.83
C GLY A 244 2.10 -8.14 -14.37
N GLY A 245 2.86 -8.96 -13.65
CA GLY A 245 2.35 -10.18 -13.02
C GLY A 245 1.36 -9.88 -11.89
N TRP A 246 1.59 -8.82 -11.10
CA TRP A 246 0.67 -8.39 -10.05
C TRP A 246 -0.67 -7.94 -10.64
N ILE A 247 -0.64 -7.12 -11.68
CA ILE A 247 -1.83 -6.60 -12.38
C ILE A 247 -2.66 -7.75 -12.95
N GLN A 248 -2.03 -8.78 -13.52
CA GLN A 248 -2.73 -9.95 -14.05
C GLN A 248 -3.42 -10.79 -12.97
N ARG A 249 -2.83 -10.87 -11.77
CA ARG A 249 -3.34 -11.70 -10.65
C ARG A 249 -4.31 -10.96 -9.73
N ASN A 250 -4.32 -9.63 -9.77
CA ASN A 250 -5.13 -8.79 -8.90
C ASN A 250 -6.12 -7.97 -9.73
N PRO A 251 -7.20 -8.59 -10.26
CA PRO A 251 -8.29 -7.83 -10.84
C PRO A 251 -8.90 -6.90 -9.79
N LEU A 252 -9.55 -5.82 -10.23
CA LEU A 252 -10.31 -4.94 -9.35
C LEU A 252 -11.35 -5.76 -8.57
N PRO A 253 -11.28 -5.77 -7.22
CA PRO A 253 -12.31 -6.42 -6.41
C PRO A 253 -13.66 -5.74 -6.59
N ASP A 254 -14.73 -6.51 -6.39
CA ASP A 254 -16.09 -5.97 -6.45
C ASP A 254 -16.25 -4.77 -5.50
N GLY A 255 -16.85 -3.70 -6.01
CA GLY A 255 -17.08 -2.45 -5.27
C GLY A 255 -15.86 -1.56 -5.05
N ARG A 256 -14.71 -1.88 -5.64
CA ARG A 256 -13.50 -1.04 -5.58
C ARG A 256 -13.21 -0.45 -6.95
N SER A 257 -13.11 0.87 -7.05
CA SER A 257 -12.74 1.59 -8.29
C SER A 257 -11.23 1.65 -8.53
N ARG A 258 -10.44 1.49 -7.46
CA ARG A 258 -8.99 1.38 -7.47
C ARG A 258 -8.58 0.26 -6.52
N TRP A 259 -7.58 -0.51 -6.94
CA TRP A 259 -6.95 -1.51 -6.09
C TRP A 259 -5.43 -1.42 -6.25
N ASN A 260 -4.73 -1.30 -5.13
CA ASN A 260 -3.28 -1.17 -5.08
C ASN A 260 -2.75 -1.69 -3.74
N THR A 261 -1.42 -1.67 -3.58
CA THR A 261 -0.74 -2.09 -2.35
C THR A 261 -1.26 -1.38 -1.09
N PHE A 262 -1.54 -0.08 -1.16
CA PHE A 262 -2.09 0.70 -0.04
C PHE A 262 -3.50 0.23 0.33
N ASN A 263 -4.37 0.02 -0.67
CA ASN A 263 -5.72 -0.48 -0.47
C ASN A 263 -5.71 -1.90 0.12
N SER A 264 -4.84 -2.78 -0.37
CA SER A 264 -4.72 -4.13 0.15
C SER A 264 -4.27 -4.16 1.62
N LEU A 265 -3.34 -3.28 2.00
CA LEU A 265 -2.87 -3.19 3.38
C LEU A 265 -3.94 -2.53 4.29
N TRP A 266 -4.67 -1.54 3.79
CA TRP A 266 -5.81 -0.96 4.50
C TRP A 266 -6.88 -2.02 4.79
N ASP A 267 -7.25 -2.85 3.81
CA ASP A 267 -8.22 -3.93 4.01
C ASP A 267 -7.77 -4.95 5.06
N GLN A 268 -6.46 -5.24 5.15
CA GLN A 268 -5.88 -6.07 6.21
C GLN A 268 -6.00 -5.39 7.58
N ASN A 269 -5.67 -4.10 7.67
CA ASN A 269 -5.82 -3.33 8.92
C ASN A 269 -7.30 -3.32 9.35
N GLN A 270 -8.25 -3.11 8.43
CA GLN A 270 -9.68 -3.17 8.72
C GLN A 270 -10.11 -4.54 9.26
N ALA A 271 -9.58 -5.65 8.74
CA ALA A 271 -9.90 -6.98 9.26
C ALA A 271 -9.45 -7.16 10.72
N ILE A 272 -8.28 -6.62 11.09
CA ILE A 272 -7.79 -6.61 12.48
C ILE A 272 -8.72 -5.77 13.35
N LEU A 273 -9.06 -4.56 12.91
CA LEU A 273 -9.96 -3.65 13.63
C LEU A 273 -11.35 -4.24 13.84
N LYS A 274 -11.89 -4.96 12.84
CA LYS A 274 -13.14 -5.72 12.97
C LYS A 274 -13.07 -6.71 14.13
N HIS A 275 -12.00 -7.50 14.19
CA HIS A 275 -11.82 -8.49 15.24
C HIS A 275 -11.71 -7.85 16.63
N LEU A 276 -11.03 -6.70 16.73
CA LEU A 276 -10.91 -5.96 17.98
C LEU A 276 -12.25 -5.37 18.46
N LEU A 277 -13.03 -4.79 17.55
CA LEU A 277 -14.30 -4.13 17.87
C LEU A 277 -15.45 -5.11 18.12
N GLU A 278 -15.49 -6.25 17.44
CA GLU A 278 -16.53 -7.28 17.62
C GLU A 278 -16.23 -8.27 18.77
N ASN A 279 -15.14 -8.07 19.51
CA ASN A 279 -14.80 -8.93 20.64
C ASN A 279 -15.81 -8.72 21.80
N THR A 280 -16.63 -9.73 22.08
CA THR A 280 -17.67 -9.69 23.13
C THR A 280 -17.12 -9.75 24.55
N THR A 281 -15.85 -10.13 24.70
CA THR A 281 -15.13 -10.10 25.99
C THR A 281 -14.35 -8.79 26.19
N PHE A 282 -14.51 -7.83 25.27
CA PHE A 282 -13.84 -6.54 25.33
C PHE A 282 -14.20 -5.82 26.63
N ASN A 283 -13.18 -5.58 27.45
CA ASN A 283 -13.29 -4.85 28.70
C ASN A 283 -12.09 -3.89 28.81
N SER A 284 -12.28 -2.67 28.30
CA SER A 284 -11.29 -1.61 28.42
C SER A 284 -11.59 -0.72 29.62
N SER A 285 -10.53 -0.26 30.29
CA SER A 285 -10.61 0.78 31.30
C SER A 285 -10.88 2.17 30.69
N SER A 286 -10.53 2.41 29.43
CA SER A 286 -10.75 3.68 28.72
C SER A 286 -12.20 3.81 28.26
N GLU A 287 -12.83 4.95 28.56
CA GLU A 287 -14.14 5.29 28.04
C GLU A 287 -14.12 5.57 26.53
N ALA A 288 -13.08 6.19 26.00
CA ALA A 288 -12.93 6.45 24.57
C ALA A 288 -12.92 5.16 23.74
N GLU A 289 -12.22 4.12 24.18
CA GLU A 289 -12.24 2.82 23.51
C GLU A 289 -13.64 2.17 23.59
N ARG A 290 -14.35 2.30 24.72
CA ARG A 290 -15.74 1.83 24.84
C ARG A 290 -16.71 2.60 23.96
N LYS A 291 -16.53 3.91 23.79
CA LYS A 291 -17.29 4.75 22.83
C LYS A 291 -17.01 4.30 21.40
N THR A 292 -15.78 3.95 21.08
CA THR A 292 -15.35 3.43 19.77
C THR A 292 -16.11 2.15 19.40
N GLN A 293 -16.19 1.20 20.33
CA GLN A 293 -16.98 -0.01 20.15
C GLN A 293 -18.48 0.30 19.98
N ARG A 294 -19.07 1.12 20.85
CA ARG A 294 -20.50 1.49 20.77
C ARG A 294 -20.85 2.17 19.45
N PHE A 295 -20.01 3.08 18.97
CA PHE A 295 -20.21 3.77 17.68
C PHE A 295 -20.23 2.75 16.54
N TYR A 296 -19.24 1.85 16.51
CA TYR A 296 -19.15 0.79 15.50
C TYR A 296 -20.38 -0.12 15.52
N LEU A 297 -20.80 -0.59 16.70
CA LEU A 297 -21.98 -1.43 16.86
C LEU A 297 -23.27 -0.72 16.41
N SER A 298 -23.42 0.57 16.70
CA SER A 298 -24.58 1.36 16.23
C SER A 298 -24.68 1.39 14.70
N CYS A 299 -23.55 1.45 13.99
CA CYS A 299 -23.51 1.44 12.53
C CYS A 299 -23.90 0.07 11.94
N LEU A 300 -23.65 -1.02 12.68
CA LEU A 300 -24.00 -2.39 12.27
C LEU A 300 -25.49 -2.72 12.45
N GLN A 301 -26.26 -1.93 13.21
CA GLN A 301 -27.69 -2.15 13.44
C GLN A 301 -28.55 -1.74 12.22
N VAL A 302 -28.39 -2.46 11.10
CA VAL A 302 -29.08 -2.15 9.84
C VAL A 302 -30.60 -2.16 10.01
N GLU A 303 -31.17 -3.14 10.72
CA GLU A 303 -32.62 -3.20 10.96
C GLU A 303 -33.16 -1.91 11.60
N ARG A 304 -32.41 -1.34 12.56
CA ARG A 304 -32.80 -0.10 13.23
C ARG A 304 -32.71 1.11 12.29
N ILE A 305 -31.69 1.15 11.43
CA ILE A 305 -31.52 2.22 10.43
C ILE A 305 -32.65 2.15 9.40
N GLU A 306 -33.01 0.94 8.95
CA GLU A 306 -34.14 0.68 8.06
C GLU A 306 -35.48 1.10 8.66
N ASP A 307 -35.73 0.75 9.94
CA ASP A 307 -36.95 1.12 10.66
C ASP A 307 -37.15 2.63 10.79
N LEU A 308 -36.04 3.38 10.97
CA LEU A 308 -36.08 4.84 11.06
C LEU A 308 -36.23 5.51 9.69
N GLY A 309 -35.66 4.89 8.66
CA GLY A 309 -35.70 5.38 7.28
C GLY A 309 -35.26 6.83 7.13
N ALA A 310 -36.10 7.64 6.47
CA ALA A 310 -35.83 9.06 6.21
C ALA A 310 -36.15 9.99 7.39
N GLN A 311 -36.88 9.50 8.41
CA GLN A 311 -37.47 10.33 9.46
C GLN A 311 -36.43 11.19 10.20
N PRO A 312 -35.24 10.67 10.59
CA PRO A 312 -34.26 11.50 11.32
C PRO A 312 -33.79 12.73 10.54
N LEU A 313 -33.64 12.61 9.22
CA LEU A 313 -33.25 13.74 8.37
C LEU A 313 -34.43 14.68 8.10
N GLN A 314 -35.65 14.15 7.94
CA GLN A 314 -36.84 14.99 7.81
C GLN A 314 -37.07 15.85 9.05
N ASP A 315 -37.00 15.26 10.25
CA ASP A 315 -37.12 15.98 11.53
C ASP A 315 -36.04 17.07 11.65
N LEU A 316 -34.83 16.77 11.18
CA LEU A 316 -33.73 17.73 11.19
C LEU A 316 -33.97 18.89 10.22
N ILE A 317 -34.42 18.62 8.99
CA ILE A 317 -34.75 19.63 7.99
C ILE A 317 -35.87 20.55 8.49
N ASP A 318 -36.91 19.99 9.10
CA ASP A 318 -38.00 20.78 9.68
C ASP A 318 -37.53 21.64 10.85
N LYS A 319 -36.61 21.14 11.67
CA LYS A 319 -36.04 21.87 12.81
C LYS A 319 -35.24 23.11 12.40
N ILE A 320 -34.52 23.07 11.27
CA ILE A 320 -33.61 24.15 10.87
C ILE A 320 -34.27 25.26 10.05
N GLY A 321 -35.42 25.00 9.43
CA GLY A 321 -36.09 26.01 8.60
C GLY A 321 -36.97 25.47 7.48
N GLY A 322 -37.05 24.15 7.32
CA GLY A 322 -37.83 23.49 6.27
C GLY A 322 -37.19 23.58 4.88
N TRP A 323 -37.82 22.92 3.91
CA TRP A 323 -37.30 22.79 2.55
C TRP A 323 -38.40 22.92 1.49
N ASN A 324 -38.18 23.71 0.44
CA ASN A 324 -39.20 23.96 -0.58
C ASN A 324 -39.56 22.71 -1.41
N ILE A 325 -38.76 21.65 -1.30
CA ILE A 325 -39.06 20.34 -1.89
C ILE A 325 -40.23 19.66 -1.16
N THR A 326 -40.32 19.78 0.16
CA THR A 326 -41.32 19.07 0.98
C THR A 326 -42.61 19.86 1.20
N GLY A 327 -42.60 21.16 0.91
CA GLY A 327 -43.78 22.03 0.98
C GLY A 327 -43.47 23.47 0.56
N PRO A 328 -44.46 24.38 0.57
CA PRO A 328 -44.21 25.79 0.29
C PRO A 328 -43.21 26.38 1.28
N TRP A 329 -42.20 27.09 0.78
CA TRP A 329 -41.19 27.75 1.58
C TRP A 329 -41.05 29.22 1.17
N ASP A 330 -41.16 30.11 2.13
CA ASP A 330 -41.02 31.57 1.96
C ASP A 330 -40.62 32.18 3.33
N GLN A 331 -39.36 31.98 3.71
CA GLN A 331 -38.81 32.46 4.99
C GLN A 331 -37.58 33.33 4.75
N ASP A 332 -37.42 34.37 5.58
CA ASP A 332 -36.22 35.22 5.61
C ASP A 332 -35.32 34.77 6.76
N ASN A 333 -34.67 33.62 6.59
CA ASN A 333 -33.88 32.94 7.64
C ASN A 333 -32.51 32.44 7.13
N PHE A 334 -31.99 33.05 6.07
CA PHE A 334 -30.75 32.60 5.42
C PHE A 334 -29.59 32.44 6.41
N MET A 335 -29.38 33.42 7.28
CA MET A 335 -28.29 33.40 8.26
C MET A 335 -28.49 32.31 9.32
N GLU A 336 -29.72 32.07 9.79
CA GLU A 336 -30.06 31.03 10.74
C GLU A 336 -29.79 29.63 10.16
N VAL A 337 -30.24 29.38 8.93
CA VAL A 337 -30.01 28.11 8.23
C VAL A 337 -28.51 27.92 7.96
N LEU A 338 -27.82 28.96 7.48
CA LEU A 338 -26.38 28.92 7.23
C LEU A 338 -25.60 28.60 8.51
N LYS A 339 -25.90 29.26 9.64
CA LYS A 339 -25.30 28.98 10.95
C LYS A 339 -25.52 27.53 11.38
N ALA A 340 -26.74 27.02 11.26
CA ALA A 340 -27.04 25.63 11.63
C ALA A 340 -26.30 24.63 10.74
N VAL A 341 -26.42 24.77 9.41
CA VAL A 341 -25.83 23.86 8.41
C VAL A 341 -24.30 23.88 8.46
N ALA A 342 -23.68 25.07 8.42
CA ALA A 342 -22.23 25.19 8.35
C ALA A 342 -21.53 25.15 9.72
N GLY A 343 -22.17 25.68 10.76
CA GLY A 343 -21.65 25.69 12.11
C GLY A 343 -21.89 24.38 12.84
N THR A 344 -23.15 24.06 13.15
CA THR A 344 -23.51 22.90 13.97
C THR A 344 -23.28 21.57 13.26
N TYR A 345 -23.64 21.48 11.98
CA TYR A 345 -23.57 20.23 11.21
C TYR A 345 -22.35 20.12 10.29
N ARG A 346 -21.48 21.14 10.28
CA ARG A 346 -20.18 21.13 9.60
C ARG A 346 -20.27 20.76 8.11
N ALA A 347 -21.37 21.10 7.45
CA ALA A 347 -21.41 21.19 6.00
C ALA A 347 -20.69 22.49 5.55
N THR A 348 -20.35 22.61 4.28
CA THR A 348 -19.53 23.75 3.80
C THR A 348 -20.13 24.43 2.56
N PRO A 349 -21.40 24.90 2.65
CA PRO A 349 -22.01 25.63 1.54
C PRO A 349 -21.28 26.96 1.32
N PHE A 350 -21.03 27.32 0.06
CA PHE A 350 -20.34 28.53 -0.39
C PHE A 350 -18.87 28.70 0.03
N PHE A 351 -18.52 28.43 1.28
CA PHE A 351 -17.16 28.57 1.83
C PHE A 351 -16.97 27.67 3.05
N THR A 352 -15.72 27.38 3.36
CA THR A 352 -15.32 26.59 4.53
C THR A 352 -14.64 27.48 5.55
N VAL A 353 -14.90 27.23 6.83
CA VAL A 353 -14.24 27.89 7.95
C VAL A 353 -13.63 26.86 8.88
N TYR A 354 -12.35 27.04 9.18
CA TYR A 354 -11.59 26.21 10.09
C TYR A 354 -10.55 27.04 10.85
N VAL A 355 -9.95 26.40 11.85
CA VAL A 355 -8.90 27.00 12.69
C VAL A 355 -7.68 26.11 12.60
N SER A 356 -6.56 26.70 12.21
CA SER A 356 -5.26 26.02 12.12
C SER A 356 -4.12 27.02 12.27
N ALA A 357 -2.88 26.52 12.28
CA ALA A 357 -1.68 27.34 12.40
C ALA A 357 -1.68 28.46 11.35
N ASP A 358 -1.34 29.68 11.78
CA ASP A 358 -1.13 30.81 10.88
C ASP A 358 0.14 30.55 10.05
N SER A 359 0.02 30.46 8.72
CA SER A 359 1.17 30.22 7.83
C SER A 359 2.31 31.22 8.07
N LYS A 360 2.05 32.48 8.47
CA LYS A 360 3.10 33.48 8.76
C LYS A 360 3.52 33.55 10.23
N SER A 361 2.86 32.80 11.11
CA SER A 361 3.14 32.73 12.55
C SER A 361 2.75 31.36 13.11
N SER A 362 3.58 30.35 12.83
CA SER A 362 3.30 28.93 13.11
C SER A 362 3.07 28.59 14.59
N ASN A 363 3.43 29.49 15.50
CA ASN A 363 3.19 29.36 16.93
C ASN A 363 1.79 29.80 17.39
N SER A 364 0.92 30.22 16.47
CA SER A 364 -0.43 30.70 16.74
C SER A 364 -1.43 30.09 15.77
N ASN A 365 -2.65 29.83 16.25
CA ASN A 365 -3.78 29.49 15.40
C ASN A 365 -4.49 30.75 14.91
N VAL A 366 -5.13 30.68 13.75
CA VAL A 366 -5.93 31.75 13.14
C VAL A 366 -7.17 31.17 12.48
N ILE A 367 -8.23 31.99 12.37
CA ILE A 367 -9.42 31.65 11.58
C ILE A 367 -9.02 31.67 10.10
N GLN A 368 -9.41 30.63 9.36
CA GLN A 368 -9.14 30.51 7.93
C GLN A 368 -10.45 30.35 7.17
N VAL A 369 -10.60 31.06 6.05
CA VAL A 369 -11.76 31.00 5.15
C VAL A 369 -11.29 30.68 3.74
N ASP A 370 -11.90 29.65 3.13
CA ASP A 370 -11.56 29.22 1.78
C ASP A 370 -12.77 28.78 0.94
N GLN A 371 -12.56 28.58 -0.36
CA GLN A 371 -13.54 28.12 -1.33
C GLN A 371 -14.06 26.70 -1.03
N SER A 372 -15.37 26.49 -1.17
CA SER A 372 -16.02 25.18 -1.03
C SER A 372 -17.44 25.19 -1.62
N GLY A 373 -18.23 24.14 -1.39
CA GLY A 373 -19.67 24.14 -1.68
C GLY A 373 -20.06 23.47 -2.99
N LEU A 374 -19.12 22.79 -3.65
CA LEU A 374 -19.40 21.87 -4.76
C LEU A 374 -19.47 20.45 -4.23
N PHE A 375 -20.41 19.65 -4.74
CA PHE A 375 -20.50 18.23 -4.40
C PHE A 375 -19.63 17.34 -5.28
N LEU A 376 -19.59 17.61 -6.59
CA LEU A 376 -18.76 16.82 -7.50
C LEU A 376 -17.26 17.09 -7.21
N PRO A 377 -16.38 16.10 -7.43
CA PRO A 377 -15.01 16.14 -6.92
C PRO A 377 -14.14 17.30 -7.41
N SER A 378 -14.50 17.93 -8.53
CA SER A 378 -13.80 19.09 -9.08
C SER A 378 -14.77 20.01 -9.82
N ARG A 379 -14.42 21.31 -9.86
CA ARG A 379 -15.11 22.31 -10.69
C ARG A 379 -15.21 21.89 -12.16
N ASP A 380 -14.25 21.12 -12.68
CA ASP A 380 -14.20 20.76 -14.10
C ASP A 380 -15.32 19.79 -14.51
N TYR A 381 -15.89 19.04 -13.56
CA TYR A 381 -17.11 18.26 -13.80
C TYR A 381 -18.31 19.13 -14.17
N TYR A 382 -18.39 20.35 -13.64
CA TYR A 382 -19.47 21.30 -13.92
C TYR A 382 -19.25 22.09 -15.21
N LEU A 383 -17.99 22.41 -15.53
CA LEU A 383 -17.64 23.34 -16.60
C LEU A 383 -17.40 22.64 -17.95
N ASN A 384 -16.80 21.45 -17.96
CA ASN A 384 -16.58 20.68 -19.17
C ASN A 384 -17.82 19.84 -19.53
N ARG A 385 -18.95 20.52 -19.79
CA ARG A 385 -20.27 19.89 -19.94
C ARG A 385 -20.33 18.81 -21.02
N THR A 386 -19.64 18.99 -22.15
CA THR A 386 -19.65 18.00 -23.24
C THR A 386 -18.92 16.71 -22.89
N ALA A 387 -17.86 16.78 -22.08
CA ALA A 387 -17.16 15.59 -21.60
C ALA A 387 -17.92 14.92 -20.44
N ASN A 388 -18.57 15.74 -19.59
CA ASN A 388 -19.14 15.31 -18.30
C ASN A 388 -20.68 15.25 -18.27
N GLU A 389 -21.35 15.28 -19.43
CA GLU A 389 -22.83 15.27 -19.53
C GLU A 389 -23.46 14.10 -18.78
N LYS A 390 -22.84 12.91 -18.86
CA LYS A 390 -23.29 11.71 -18.15
C LYS A 390 -23.25 11.90 -16.63
N VAL A 391 -22.18 12.50 -16.11
CA VAL A 391 -21.99 12.74 -14.67
C VAL A 391 -22.98 13.80 -14.19
N LEU A 392 -23.16 14.90 -14.92
CA LEU A 392 -24.12 15.96 -14.55
C LEU A 392 -25.56 15.46 -14.57
N THR A 393 -25.90 14.60 -15.53
CA THR A 393 -27.22 13.96 -15.59
C THR A 393 -27.43 13.02 -14.41
N ALA A 394 -26.46 12.13 -14.14
CA ALA A 394 -26.52 11.22 -13.00
C ALA A 394 -26.58 11.98 -11.66
N TYR A 395 -25.91 13.12 -11.56
CA TYR A 395 -25.95 13.96 -10.37
C TYR A 395 -27.33 14.60 -10.17
N LEU A 396 -27.94 15.15 -11.22
CA LEU A 396 -29.30 15.68 -11.14
C LEU A 396 -30.33 14.58 -10.82
N ASP A 397 -30.15 13.37 -11.37
CA ASP A 397 -31.01 12.23 -11.07
C ASP A 397 -30.87 11.81 -9.59
N TYR A 398 -29.65 11.82 -9.05
CA TYR A 398 -29.39 11.59 -7.62
C TYR A 398 -30.05 12.65 -6.73
N MET A 399 -29.92 13.94 -7.09
CA MET A 399 -30.60 15.04 -6.39
C MET A 399 -32.12 14.85 -6.38
N GLU A 400 -32.72 14.50 -7.52
CA GLU A 400 -34.15 14.24 -7.62
C GLU A 400 -34.57 13.04 -6.76
N GLU A 401 -33.84 11.93 -6.83
CA GLU A 401 -34.13 10.71 -6.06
C GLU A 401 -34.12 10.96 -4.56
N LEU A 402 -33.09 11.64 -4.03
CA LEU A 402 -33.05 12.00 -2.61
C LEU A 402 -34.16 12.98 -2.23
N GLY A 403 -34.44 13.98 -3.07
CA GLY A 403 -35.55 14.90 -2.84
C GLY A 403 -36.90 14.19 -2.79
N MET A 404 -37.12 13.15 -3.60
CA MET A 404 -38.32 12.32 -3.55
C MET A 404 -38.37 11.45 -2.29
N LEU A 405 -37.26 10.82 -1.89
CA LEU A 405 -37.19 10.01 -0.66
C LEU A 405 -37.50 10.83 0.60
N LEU A 406 -37.21 12.14 0.56
CA LEU A 406 -37.47 13.08 1.66
C LEU A 406 -38.86 13.74 1.61
N GLY A 407 -39.73 13.35 0.68
CA GLY A 407 -41.13 13.81 0.61
C GLY A 407 -41.46 14.77 -0.54
N GLY A 408 -40.53 14.94 -1.48
CA GLY A 408 -40.74 15.73 -2.70
C GLY A 408 -41.73 15.10 -3.69
N ARG A 409 -42.14 15.90 -4.68
CA ARG A 409 -43.05 15.47 -5.77
C ARG A 409 -42.31 15.37 -7.10
N PRO A 410 -42.55 14.31 -7.91
CA PRO A 410 -41.94 14.17 -9.23
C PRO A 410 -42.13 15.40 -10.11
N GLY A 411 -41.13 15.74 -10.93
CA GLY A 411 -41.14 16.94 -11.79
C GLY A 411 -40.85 18.24 -11.04
N SER A 412 -41.58 18.55 -9.96
CA SER A 412 -41.30 19.72 -9.11
C SER A 412 -39.93 19.61 -8.45
N THR A 413 -39.62 18.45 -7.86
CA THR A 413 -38.31 18.19 -7.25
C THR A 413 -37.19 18.31 -8.28
N ARG A 414 -37.35 17.74 -9.48
CA ARG A 414 -36.34 17.84 -10.54
C ARG A 414 -36.04 19.27 -10.94
N GLU A 415 -37.07 20.09 -11.09
CA GLU A 415 -36.93 21.49 -11.45
C GLU A 415 -36.19 22.30 -10.37
N GLN A 416 -36.54 22.10 -9.10
CA GLN A 416 -35.86 22.77 -7.98
C GLN A 416 -34.40 22.29 -7.84
N MET A 417 -34.13 21.00 -8.03
CA MET A 417 -32.76 20.47 -8.00
C MET A 417 -31.95 20.91 -9.22
N ARG A 418 -32.57 21.13 -10.37
CA ARG A 418 -31.92 21.75 -11.53
C ARG A 418 -31.46 23.17 -11.21
N GLN A 419 -32.26 23.96 -10.49
CA GLN A 419 -31.87 25.31 -10.05
C GLN A 419 -30.69 25.28 -9.07
N VAL A 420 -30.67 24.30 -8.14
CA VAL A 420 -29.52 24.10 -7.24
C VAL A 420 -28.26 23.70 -8.03
N LEU A 421 -28.39 22.80 -9.01
CA LEU A 421 -27.27 22.44 -9.89
C LEU A 421 -26.77 23.65 -10.70
N GLU A 422 -27.67 24.50 -11.19
CA GLU A 422 -27.29 25.75 -11.89
C GLU A 422 -26.58 26.74 -10.98
N LEU A 423 -26.93 26.81 -9.69
CA LEU A 423 -26.19 27.57 -8.69
C LEU A 423 -24.79 26.97 -8.46
N GLU A 424 -24.68 25.64 -8.34
CA GLU A 424 -23.38 24.97 -8.22
C GLU A 424 -22.49 25.18 -9.47
N VAL A 425 -23.06 25.23 -10.67
CA VAL A 425 -22.30 25.57 -11.89
C VAL A 425 -21.76 27.00 -11.82
N GLN A 426 -22.57 27.96 -11.35
CA GLN A 426 -22.12 29.34 -11.18
C GLN A 426 -21.00 29.42 -10.14
N LEU A 427 -21.15 28.68 -9.03
CA LEU A 427 -20.13 28.57 -8.00
C LEU A 427 -18.83 27.96 -8.54
N ALA A 428 -18.92 26.87 -9.31
CA ALA A 428 -17.77 26.21 -9.93
C ALA A 428 -17.01 27.13 -10.91
N ASN A 429 -17.73 28.01 -11.61
CA ASN A 429 -17.12 29.01 -12.47
C ASN A 429 -16.29 30.04 -11.67
N ILE A 430 -16.76 30.40 -10.47
CA ILE A 430 -16.09 31.32 -9.54
C ILE A 430 -14.90 30.63 -8.83
N THR A 431 -15.01 29.33 -8.53
CA THR A 431 -13.96 28.53 -7.87
C THR A 431 -12.63 28.61 -8.63
N VAL A 432 -11.53 28.88 -7.91
CA VAL A 432 -10.19 28.95 -8.51
C VAL A 432 -9.64 27.53 -8.72
N PRO A 433 -9.07 27.20 -9.90
CA PRO A 433 -8.45 25.89 -10.16
C PRO A 433 -7.31 25.53 -9.21
N GLN A 434 -7.18 24.24 -8.87
CA GLN A 434 -6.22 23.76 -7.87
C GLN A 434 -4.75 24.06 -8.23
N ASP A 435 -4.38 23.95 -9.52
CA ASP A 435 -3.03 24.23 -10.02
C ASP A 435 -2.63 25.72 -9.96
N GLN A 436 -3.62 26.61 -9.82
CA GLN A 436 -3.42 28.05 -9.62
C GLN A 436 -3.31 28.44 -8.14
N ARG A 437 -3.62 27.52 -7.23
CA ARG A 437 -3.60 27.71 -5.76
C ARG A 437 -2.35 27.14 -5.07
N ARG A 438 -1.32 26.80 -5.85
CA ARG A 438 -0.08 26.17 -5.33
C ARG A 438 0.94 27.16 -4.75
N ASP A 439 0.77 28.47 -4.93
CA ASP A 439 1.70 29.49 -4.40
C ASP A 439 1.08 30.11 -3.14
N GLU A 440 1.47 29.62 -1.96
CA GLU A 440 0.86 29.99 -0.68
C GLU A 440 1.08 31.49 -0.40
N GLU A 441 2.26 32.02 -0.75
CA GLU A 441 2.56 33.45 -0.58
C GLU A 441 1.56 34.35 -1.34
N LYS A 442 1.10 33.92 -2.52
CA LYS A 442 0.12 34.68 -3.31
C LYS A 442 -1.31 34.58 -2.81
N ILE A 443 -1.71 33.43 -2.27
CA ILE A 443 -3.10 33.21 -1.83
C ILE A 443 -3.32 33.57 -0.36
N TYR A 444 -2.26 33.75 0.44
CA TYR A 444 -2.39 34.16 1.84
C TYR A 444 -2.78 35.64 1.96
N HIS A 445 -4.02 35.91 2.40
CA HIS A 445 -4.50 37.27 2.70
C HIS A 445 -5.03 37.38 4.13
N LYS A 446 -4.22 37.92 5.04
CA LYS A 446 -4.64 38.21 6.41
C LYS A 446 -5.35 39.56 6.50
N MET A 447 -6.53 39.56 7.10
CA MET A 447 -7.37 40.74 7.31
C MET A 447 -8.16 40.62 8.62
N SER A 448 -8.85 41.67 9.02
CA SER A 448 -9.81 41.66 10.13
C SER A 448 -11.20 41.18 9.69
N ILE A 449 -12.03 40.73 10.64
CA ILE A 449 -13.45 40.44 10.36
C ILE A 449 -14.16 41.67 9.75
N ALA A 450 -13.82 42.89 10.19
CA ALA A 450 -14.37 44.12 9.63
C ALA A 450 -14.02 44.31 8.14
N GLU A 451 -12.78 44.02 7.75
CA GLU A 451 -12.35 44.06 6.35
C GLU A 451 -13.01 42.95 5.52
N LEU A 452 -13.14 41.74 6.09
CA LEU A 452 -13.87 40.64 5.46
C LEU A 452 -15.35 40.99 5.25
N GLN A 453 -15.98 41.68 6.20
CA GLN A 453 -17.34 42.19 6.08
C GLN A 453 -17.49 43.20 4.93
N GLY A 454 -16.46 44.03 4.70
CA GLY A 454 -16.40 44.93 3.55
C GLY A 454 -16.16 44.21 2.22
N LEU A 455 -15.39 43.11 2.25
CA LEU A 455 -15.05 42.29 1.08
C LEU A 455 -16.26 41.48 0.57
N ALA A 456 -17.00 40.84 1.47
CA ALA A 456 -18.07 39.90 1.15
C ALA A 456 -19.32 40.19 2.01
N PRO A 457 -20.08 41.26 1.73
CA PRO A 457 -21.12 41.77 2.62
C PRO A 457 -22.40 40.93 2.73
N SER A 458 -22.61 39.91 1.90
CA SER A 458 -23.83 39.09 1.92
C SER A 458 -23.99 38.21 3.16
N VAL A 459 -22.92 38.02 3.93
CA VAL A 459 -22.90 37.28 5.19
C VAL A 459 -22.54 38.25 6.32
N ASN A 460 -23.24 38.15 7.45
CA ASN A 460 -22.81 38.83 8.67
C ASN A 460 -21.68 38.02 9.32
N TRP A 461 -20.43 38.34 8.96
CA TRP A 461 -19.26 37.52 9.31
C TRP A 461 -18.99 37.48 10.81
N LEU A 462 -19.13 38.61 11.51
CA LEU A 462 -18.92 38.64 12.95
C LEU A 462 -19.93 37.74 13.66
N GLU A 463 -21.20 37.83 13.27
CA GLU A 463 -22.26 36.98 13.84
C GLU A 463 -22.03 35.50 13.52
N PHE A 464 -21.70 35.18 12.26
CA PHE A 464 -21.46 33.81 11.80
C PHE A 464 -20.26 33.18 12.50
N LEU A 465 -19.12 33.87 12.54
CA LEU A 465 -17.89 33.39 13.19
C LEU A 465 -18.06 33.28 14.71
N SER A 466 -18.77 34.22 15.35
CA SER A 466 -19.07 34.14 16.78
C SER A 466 -19.95 32.94 17.12
N PHE A 467 -20.89 32.58 16.24
CA PHE A 467 -21.67 31.35 16.39
C PHE A 467 -20.81 30.10 16.22
N LEU A 468 -20.01 30.03 15.15
CA LEU A 468 -19.14 28.88 14.85
C LEU A 468 -18.12 28.60 15.97
N LEU A 469 -17.57 29.66 16.57
CA LEU A 469 -16.46 29.58 17.52
C LEU A 469 -16.91 29.77 18.98
N SER A 470 -18.21 29.72 19.25
CA SER A 470 -18.76 29.78 20.61
C SER A 470 -18.13 28.68 21.49
N PRO A 471 -17.73 29.00 22.74
CA PRO A 471 -18.04 30.20 23.53
C PRO A 471 -17.00 31.33 23.43
N LEU A 472 -16.11 31.34 22.44
CA LEU A 472 -15.12 32.41 22.30
C LEU A 472 -15.78 33.74 21.95
N GLU A 473 -15.34 34.81 22.62
CA GLU A 473 -15.73 36.17 22.28
C GLU A 473 -14.82 36.70 21.16
N LEU A 474 -15.43 37.05 20.03
CA LEU A 474 -14.75 37.62 18.87
C LEU A 474 -15.10 39.11 18.73
N GLY A 475 -14.10 39.91 18.35
CA GLY A 475 -14.28 41.30 17.94
C GLY A 475 -14.23 41.44 16.42
N ASP A 476 -14.66 42.58 15.91
CA ASP A 476 -14.53 42.93 14.48
C ASP A 476 -13.07 43.08 14.03
N TYR A 477 -12.15 43.31 14.97
CA TYR A 477 -10.69 43.36 14.75
C TYR A 477 -10.02 41.98 14.68
N GLU A 478 -10.75 40.89 14.92
CA GLU A 478 -10.19 39.53 14.95
C GLU A 478 -9.53 39.17 13.61
N PRO A 479 -8.29 38.62 13.61
CA PRO A 479 -7.61 38.25 12.38
C PRO A 479 -8.22 37.00 11.73
N VAL A 480 -8.39 37.07 10.42
CA VAL A 480 -8.84 36.00 9.54
C VAL A 480 -7.89 35.92 8.34
N VAL A 481 -7.49 34.71 7.96
CA VAL A 481 -6.78 34.45 6.70
C VAL A 481 -7.80 34.01 5.66
N VAL A 482 -7.79 34.68 4.52
CA VAL A 482 -8.67 34.41 3.37
C VAL A 482 -7.81 33.94 2.20
N TYR A 483 -8.11 32.76 1.67
CA TYR A 483 -7.34 32.15 0.57
C TYR A 483 -7.90 32.42 -0.83
N GLY A 484 -9.08 33.04 -0.93
CA GLY A 484 -9.73 33.37 -2.18
C GLY A 484 -10.54 34.66 -2.06
N THR A 485 -9.87 35.81 -2.08
CA THR A 485 -10.55 37.11 -1.92
C THR A 485 -11.55 37.37 -3.04
N ASP A 486 -11.13 37.16 -4.29
CA ASP A 486 -11.97 37.35 -5.48
C ASP A 486 -13.10 36.32 -5.54
N TYR A 487 -12.85 35.12 -5.01
CA TYR A 487 -13.86 34.08 -4.85
C TYR A 487 -14.95 34.55 -3.88
N LEU A 488 -14.60 35.00 -2.67
CA LEU A 488 -15.58 35.44 -1.67
C LEU A 488 -16.37 36.68 -2.11
N GLN A 489 -15.73 37.62 -2.82
CA GLN A 489 -16.44 38.76 -3.43
C GLN A 489 -17.53 38.28 -4.39
N GLN A 490 -17.17 37.43 -5.36
CA GLN A 490 -18.11 36.91 -6.35
C GLN A 490 -19.17 35.99 -5.73
N VAL A 491 -18.84 35.21 -4.70
CA VAL A 491 -19.82 34.43 -3.93
C VAL A 491 -20.80 35.36 -3.21
N SER A 492 -20.31 36.47 -2.64
CA SER A 492 -21.19 37.46 -2.02
C SER A 492 -22.14 38.09 -3.03
N GLU A 493 -21.68 38.37 -4.24
CA GLU A 493 -22.53 38.83 -5.33
C GLU A 493 -23.54 37.75 -5.75
N LEU A 494 -23.10 36.50 -5.88
CA LEU A 494 -23.95 35.36 -6.24
C LEU A 494 -25.09 35.15 -5.23
N ILE A 495 -24.78 35.22 -3.92
CA ILE A 495 -25.79 35.12 -2.86
C ILE A 495 -26.82 36.24 -3.00
N ASN A 496 -26.39 37.48 -3.18
CA ASN A 496 -27.30 38.63 -3.27
C ASN A 496 -28.22 38.62 -4.51
N HIS A 497 -27.80 37.97 -5.60
CA HIS A 497 -28.59 37.88 -6.85
C HIS A 497 -29.41 36.60 -6.98
N THR A 498 -29.33 35.68 -6.01
CA THR A 498 -30.04 34.41 -6.04
C THR A 498 -31.33 34.50 -5.21
N GLU A 499 -32.43 33.97 -5.76
CA GLU A 499 -33.71 33.90 -5.05
C GLU A 499 -33.58 33.16 -3.70
N PRO A 500 -34.16 33.66 -2.60
CA PRO A 500 -34.01 33.07 -1.27
C PRO A 500 -34.39 31.58 -1.18
N SER A 501 -35.40 31.16 -1.94
CA SER A 501 -35.83 29.75 -1.99
C SER A 501 -34.76 28.83 -2.62
N ILE A 502 -34.03 29.31 -3.63
CA ILE A 502 -32.93 28.57 -4.26
C ILE A 502 -31.74 28.50 -3.27
N LEU A 503 -31.44 29.60 -2.58
CA LEU A 503 -30.41 29.62 -1.53
C LEU A 503 -30.70 28.61 -0.43
N ASN A 504 -31.92 28.60 0.10
CA ASN A 504 -32.31 27.62 1.12
C ASN A 504 -32.25 26.19 0.56
N ASN A 505 -32.73 25.96 -0.66
CA ASN A 505 -32.62 24.64 -1.28
C ASN A 505 -31.17 24.15 -1.39
N TYR A 506 -30.23 25.03 -1.72
CA TYR A 506 -28.80 24.72 -1.77
C TYR A 506 -28.19 24.46 -0.38
N LEU A 507 -28.55 25.26 0.64
CA LEU A 507 -28.12 25.05 2.02
C LEU A 507 -28.60 23.70 2.56
N ILE A 508 -29.88 23.39 2.39
CA ILE A 508 -30.47 22.12 2.80
C ILE A 508 -29.87 20.96 1.99
N TRP A 509 -29.62 21.15 0.69
CA TRP A 509 -28.97 20.14 -0.13
C TRP A 509 -27.57 19.78 0.38
N ASN A 510 -26.76 20.77 0.81
CA ASN A 510 -25.46 20.52 1.46
C ASN A 510 -25.61 19.70 2.76
N LEU A 511 -26.64 19.95 3.56
CA LEU A 511 -26.93 19.15 4.74
C LEU A 511 -27.36 17.72 4.39
N VAL A 512 -28.21 17.55 3.37
CA VAL A 512 -28.63 16.24 2.88
C VAL A 512 -27.41 15.45 2.44
N GLN A 513 -26.55 16.02 1.61
CA GLN A 513 -25.30 15.38 1.18
C GLN A 513 -24.44 14.93 2.36
N LYS A 514 -24.28 15.79 3.37
CA LYS A 514 -23.48 15.54 4.58
C LYS A 514 -24.00 14.36 5.42
N THR A 515 -25.31 14.10 5.38
CA THR A 515 -25.99 13.16 6.28
C THR A 515 -26.53 11.91 5.58
N THR A 516 -26.50 11.86 4.26
CA THR A 516 -27.09 10.75 3.47
C THR A 516 -26.48 9.39 3.81
N SER A 517 -25.19 9.32 4.14
CA SER A 517 -24.48 8.06 4.40
C SER A 517 -24.87 7.35 5.70
N SER A 518 -25.70 7.97 6.55
CA SER A 518 -26.18 7.40 7.81
C SER A 518 -27.67 7.04 7.82
N LEU A 519 -28.31 7.02 6.64
CA LEU A 519 -29.71 6.64 6.43
C LEU A 519 -29.85 5.22 5.86
N ASP A 520 -31.09 4.83 5.55
CA ASP A 520 -31.44 3.50 5.04
C ASP A 520 -30.91 3.17 3.63
N HIS A 521 -31.07 1.91 3.22
CA HIS A 521 -30.56 1.38 1.94
C HIS A 521 -31.06 2.14 0.71
N ARG A 522 -32.19 2.86 0.75
CA ARG A 522 -32.71 3.61 -0.40
C ARG A 522 -31.80 4.80 -0.71
N PHE A 523 -31.30 5.46 0.34
CA PHE A 523 -30.33 6.55 0.22
C PHE A 523 -28.96 6.03 -0.24
N GLU A 524 -28.52 4.89 0.30
CA GLU A 524 -27.27 4.24 -0.12
C GLU A 524 -27.33 3.82 -1.60
N SER A 525 -28.46 3.25 -2.03
CA SER A 525 -28.69 2.83 -3.43
C SER A 525 -28.71 4.02 -4.39
N ALA A 526 -29.28 5.15 -3.99
CA ALA A 526 -29.26 6.38 -4.79
C ALA A 526 -27.83 6.90 -4.95
N GLN A 527 -27.05 6.95 -3.86
CA GLN A 527 -25.66 7.36 -3.89
C GLN A 527 -24.81 6.43 -4.76
N GLU A 528 -25.05 5.13 -4.67
CA GLU A 528 -24.34 4.12 -5.46
C GLU A 528 -24.43 4.35 -6.96
N LYS A 529 -25.60 4.72 -7.51
CA LYS A 529 -25.76 4.98 -8.96
C LYS A 529 -24.87 6.13 -9.44
N LEU A 530 -24.74 7.17 -8.61
CA LEU A 530 -23.87 8.29 -8.92
C LEU A 530 -22.39 7.89 -8.81
N LEU A 531 -22.02 7.17 -7.76
CA LEU A 531 -20.65 6.65 -7.58
C LEU A 531 -20.26 5.69 -8.70
N GLU A 532 -21.17 4.87 -9.22
CA GLU A 532 -20.95 4.00 -10.37
C GLU A 532 -20.64 4.84 -11.62
N THR A 533 -21.31 5.99 -11.80
CA THR A 533 -21.05 6.89 -12.93
C THR A 533 -19.72 7.64 -12.78
N LEU A 534 -19.34 8.04 -11.56
CA LEU A 534 -18.10 8.77 -11.28
C LEU A 534 -16.86 7.88 -11.26
N TYR A 535 -16.99 6.68 -10.72
CA TYR A 535 -15.85 5.81 -10.39
C TYR A 535 -15.92 4.44 -11.07
N GLY A 536 -16.98 4.13 -11.81
CA GLY A 536 -17.12 2.86 -12.54
C GLY A 536 -17.47 1.67 -11.66
N THR A 537 -17.88 1.87 -10.39
CA THR A 537 -18.08 0.78 -9.43
C THR A 537 -19.27 0.93 -8.49
N LYS A 538 -19.81 -0.22 -8.11
CA LYS A 538 -20.99 -0.39 -7.24
C LYS A 538 -20.63 -0.53 -5.76
N LYS A 539 -21.03 0.44 -4.93
CA LYS A 539 -20.77 0.45 -3.48
C LYS A 539 -21.39 -0.75 -2.75
N SER A 540 -22.52 -1.30 -3.22
CA SER A 540 -23.24 -2.43 -2.59
C SER A 540 -22.40 -3.71 -2.45
N CYS A 541 -21.27 -3.79 -3.14
CA CYS A 541 -20.31 -4.88 -2.99
C CYS A 541 -19.39 -4.76 -1.77
N THR A 542 -19.40 -3.62 -1.04
CA THR A 542 -18.60 -3.42 0.17
C THR A 542 -19.37 -3.90 1.40
N PRO A 543 -18.86 -4.87 2.18
CA PRO A 543 -19.48 -5.31 3.43
C PRO A 543 -19.73 -4.15 4.41
N ARG A 544 -20.92 -4.12 5.02
CA ARG A 544 -21.33 -3.08 5.99
C ARG A 544 -20.29 -2.83 7.08
N TRP A 545 -19.65 -3.89 7.58
CA TRP A 545 -18.65 -3.77 8.62
C TRP A 545 -17.43 -2.95 8.19
N GLN A 546 -17.02 -2.97 6.91
CA GLN A 546 -15.92 -2.13 6.41
C GLN A 546 -16.33 -0.66 6.38
N THR A 547 -17.55 -0.37 5.92
CA THR A 547 -18.13 0.98 5.98
C THR A 547 -18.18 1.48 7.43
N CYS A 548 -18.60 0.63 8.37
CA CYS A 548 -18.65 0.98 9.79
C CYS A 548 -17.25 1.20 10.38
N ILE A 549 -16.22 0.44 9.99
CA ILE A 549 -14.85 0.73 10.42
C ILE A 549 -14.37 2.08 9.91
N SER A 550 -14.61 2.41 8.64
CA SER A 550 -14.27 3.72 8.09
C SER A 550 -14.97 4.86 8.85
N ASN A 551 -16.28 4.75 9.09
CA ASN A 551 -17.00 5.75 9.89
C ASN A 551 -16.48 5.85 11.32
N THR A 552 -16.11 4.72 11.95
CA THR A 552 -15.52 4.71 13.29
C THR A 552 -14.14 5.36 13.32
N ASP A 553 -13.32 5.14 12.28
CA ASP A 553 -12.02 5.80 12.13
C ASP A 553 -12.18 7.32 11.99
N ASP A 554 -13.12 7.77 11.16
CA ASP A 554 -13.45 9.20 11.00
C ASP A 554 -13.93 9.85 12.31
N ALA A 555 -14.66 9.09 13.15
CA ALA A 555 -15.25 9.61 14.38
C ALA A 555 -14.30 9.55 15.59
N LEU A 556 -13.60 8.43 15.75
CA LEU A 556 -12.90 7.99 16.97
C LEU A 556 -11.52 7.40 16.65
N GLY A 557 -10.90 7.87 15.56
CA GLY A 557 -9.71 7.24 14.98
C GLY A 557 -8.49 7.13 15.89
N PHE A 558 -8.26 8.04 16.85
CA PHE A 558 -7.17 7.87 17.82
C PHE A 558 -7.48 6.82 18.88
N ALA A 559 -8.74 6.69 19.31
CA ALA A 559 -9.15 5.61 20.21
C ALA A 559 -9.13 4.25 19.49
N LEU A 560 -9.57 4.20 18.23
CA LEU A 560 -9.40 3.03 17.37
C LEU A 560 -7.91 2.71 17.14
N GLY A 561 -7.09 3.74 16.99
CA GLY A 561 -5.64 3.63 16.87
C GLY A 561 -4.98 3.05 18.10
N SER A 562 -5.44 3.40 19.31
CA SER A 562 -4.97 2.79 20.56
C SER A 562 -5.16 1.27 20.54
N LEU A 563 -6.36 0.82 20.12
CA LEU A 563 -6.65 -0.61 19.96
C LEU A 563 -5.74 -1.27 18.91
N PHE A 564 -5.57 -0.61 17.75
CA PHE A 564 -4.73 -1.11 16.67
C PHE A 564 -3.28 -1.31 17.12
N VAL A 565 -2.64 -0.27 17.68
CA VAL A 565 -1.21 -0.32 18.02
C VAL A 565 -0.93 -1.32 19.14
N LYS A 566 -1.84 -1.46 20.11
CA LYS A 566 -1.74 -2.48 21.18
C LYS A 566 -1.75 -3.90 20.60
N ALA A 567 -2.41 -4.12 19.46
CA ALA A 567 -2.53 -5.42 18.82
C ALA A 567 -1.41 -5.70 17.81
N THR A 568 -0.92 -4.69 17.09
CA THR A 568 -0.10 -4.89 15.89
C THR A 568 1.32 -4.38 15.98
N PHE A 569 1.59 -3.39 16.84
CA PHE A 569 2.82 -2.60 16.71
C PHE A 569 3.85 -2.93 17.81
N ASP A 570 5.05 -3.36 17.39
CA ASP A 570 6.16 -3.64 18.29
C ASP A 570 7.09 -2.44 18.46
N ARG A 571 7.62 -2.24 19.67
CA ARG A 571 8.50 -1.11 20.00
C ARG A 571 9.80 -1.09 19.17
N GLN A 572 10.29 -2.25 18.75
CA GLN A 572 11.55 -2.34 18.02
C GLN A 572 11.41 -1.87 16.57
N SER A 573 10.24 -2.03 15.96
CA SER A 573 9.93 -1.45 14.63
C SER A 573 10.03 0.08 14.64
N LYS A 574 9.61 0.75 15.73
CA LYS A 574 9.78 2.20 15.92
C LYS A 574 11.26 2.60 15.89
N GLU A 575 12.09 1.97 16.71
CA GLU A 575 13.53 2.28 16.80
C GLU A 575 14.25 2.08 15.46
N ILE A 576 13.87 1.05 14.69
CA ILE A 576 14.46 0.81 13.36
C ILE A 576 14.00 1.88 12.35
N ALA A 577 12.72 2.24 12.36
CA ALA A 577 12.19 3.28 11.48
C ALA A 577 12.81 4.65 11.78
N GLU A 578 12.99 5.01 13.06
CA GLU A 578 13.71 6.20 13.52
C GLU A 578 15.18 6.20 13.03
N GLY A 579 15.85 5.05 13.09
CA GLY A 579 17.19 4.90 12.51
C GLY A 579 17.23 5.12 10.99
N MET A 580 16.26 4.57 10.26
CA MET A 580 16.19 4.72 8.80
C MET A 580 15.92 6.16 8.37
N ILE A 581 15.00 6.87 9.04
CA ILE A 581 14.75 8.29 8.70
C ILE A 581 15.98 9.16 8.98
N SER A 582 16.74 8.87 10.04
CA SER A 582 18.00 9.57 10.32
C SER A 582 19.05 9.33 9.23
N GLU A 583 19.18 8.10 8.73
CA GLU A 583 20.09 7.76 7.63
C GLU A 583 19.69 8.45 6.31
N ILE A 584 18.38 8.57 6.05
CA ILE A 584 17.83 9.24 4.86
C ILE A 584 18.03 10.75 4.93
N ARG A 585 17.76 11.37 6.09
CA ARG A 585 18.02 12.79 6.34
C ARG A 585 19.50 13.13 6.12
N THR A 586 20.40 12.30 6.66
CA THR A 586 21.85 12.45 6.45
C THR A 586 22.20 12.40 4.96
N ALA A 587 21.66 11.41 4.22
CA ALA A 587 21.91 11.29 2.79
C ALA A 587 21.37 12.48 1.97
N PHE A 588 20.23 13.06 2.38
CA PHE A 588 19.68 14.26 1.78
C PHE A 588 20.56 15.48 2.04
N GLU A 589 21.03 15.68 3.26
CA GLU A 589 21.97 16.77 3.61
C GLU A 589 23.32 16.67 2.86
N GLU A 590 23.85 15.45 2.72
CA GLU A 590 25.06 15.22 1.92
C GLU A 590 24.84 15.59 0.45
N ALA A 591 23.65 15.29 -0.10
CA ALA A 591 23.28 15.68 -1.45
C ALA A 591 23.13 17.20 -1.60
N LEU A 592 22.52 17.89 -0.62
CA LEU A 592 22.42 19.36 -0.60
C LEU A 592 23.79 20.02 -0.78
N GLY A 593 24.82 19.53 -0.09
CA GLY A 593 26.19 20.04 -0.19
C GLY A 593 26.82 19.96 -1.59
N GLN A 594 26.26 19.12 -2.47
CA GLN A 594 26.75 18.90 -3.84
C GLN A 594 25.88 19.60 -4.91
N LEU A 595 24.76 20.23 -4.53
CA LEU A 595 23.86 20.90 -5.47
C LEU A 595 24.51 22.17 -6.05
N VAL A 596 24.85 22.13 -7.34
CA VAL A 596 25.55 23.22 -8.05
C VAL A 596 24.65 24.38 -8.45
N TRP A 597 23.33 24.16 -8.55
CA TRP A 597 22.37 25.18 -9.00
C TRP A 597 21.94 26.13 -7.88
N MET A 598 22.21 25.78 -6.62
CA MET A 598 21.87 26.56 -5.44
C MET A 598 23.12 27.28 -4.91
N ASP A 599 22.99 28.48 -4.36
CA ASP A 599 24.10 29.19 -3.71
C ASP A 599 24.43 28.61 -2.32
N GLU A 600 25.63 28.90 -1.79
CA GLU A 600 26.10 28.35 -0.51
C GLU A 600 25.23 28.75 0.68
N LYS A 601 24.72 29.98 0.71
CA LYS A 601 23.89 30.47 1.81
C LYS A 601 22.53 29.78 1.80
N THR A 602 21.92 29.60 0.63
CA THR A 602 20.65 28.88 0.51
C THR A 602 20.84 27.38 0.82
N ARG A 603 21.94 26.75 0.40
CA ARG A 603 22.27 25.36 0.80
C ARG A 603 22.38 25.20 2.32
N GLN A 604 23.07 26.13 2.98
CA GLN A 604 23.22 26.10 4.44
C GLN A 604 21.87 26.26 5.15
N ALA A 605 21.02 27.18 4.67
CA ALA A 605 19.67 27.34 5.22
C ALA A 605 18.79 26.11 4.98
N ALA A 606 18.90 25.46 3.81
CA ALA A 606 18.17 24.23 3.50
C ALA A 606 18.62 23.08 4.42
N LYS A 607 19.92 22.98 4.70
CA LYS A 607 20.45 22.04 5.69
C LYS A 607 19.88 22.31 7.09
N GLU A 608 19.91 23.56 7.56
CA GLU A 608 19.33 23.93 8.87
C GLU A 608 17.84 23.60 8.95
N LYS A 609 17.09 23.72 7.85
CA LYS A 609 15.69 23.30 7.79
C LYS A 609 15.55 21.79 7.88
N ALA A 610 16.35 21.03 7.13
CA ALA A 610 16.36 19.56 7.17
C ALA A 610 16.70 19.04 8.57
N ASP A 611 17.70 19.64 9.23
CA ASP A 611 18.08 19.37 10.62
C ASP A 611 16.91 19.60 11.59
N ALA A 612 16.10 20.63 11.35
CA ALA A 612 14.98 21.03 12.21
C ALA A 612 13.68 20.25 11.98
N ILE A 613 13.62 19.37 10.96
CA ILE A 613 12.42 18.57 10.69
C ILE A 613 12.14 17.65 11.88
N TYR A 614 10.91 17.66 12.36
CA TYR A 614 10.46 16.80 13.45
C TYR A 614 9.87 15.51 12.88
N ASP A 615 10.28 14.35 13.36
CA ASP A 615 9.76 13.06 12.90
C ASP A 615 8.82 12.43 13.93
N MET A 616 7.68 11.94 13.45
CA MET A 616 6.72 11.20 14.25
C MET A 616 6.49 9.80 13.66
N ILE A 617 6.82 8.77 14.43
CA ILE A 617 6.82 7.38 13.98
C ILE A 617 5.80 6.55 14.76
N GLY A 618 4.91 5.87 14.03
CA GLY A 618 3.94 4.92 14.54
C GLY A 618 2.66 5.56 15.06
N PHE A 619 2.75 6.21 16.23
CA PHE A 619 1.59 6.78 16.92
C PHE A 619 1.99 7.84 17.95
N PRO A 620 1.08 8.76 18.32
CA PRO A 620 1.32 9.68 19.43
C PRO A 620 1.20 8.96 20.77
N ASP A 621 2.11 9.26 21.71
CA ASP A 621 2.19 8.54 22.99
C ASP A 621 0.90 8.64 23.83
N PHE A 622 0.18 9.76 23.75
CA PHE A 622 -1.04 10.00 24.54
C PHE A 622 -2.14 8.95 24.33
N ILE A 623 -2.18 8.27 23.17
CA ILE A 623 -3.22 7.26 22.90
C ILE A 623 -3.07 6.00 23.74
N LEU A 624 -1.86 5.76 24.29
CA LEU A 624 -1.62 4.62 25.17
C LEU A 624 -1.96 4.92 26.63
N GLU A 625 -2.15 6.19 26.98
CA GLU A 625 -2.50 6.65 28.32
C GLU A 625 -4.03 6.82 28.42
N PRO A 626 -4.76 5.93 29.13
CA PRO A 626 -6.22 5.91 29.09
C PRO A 626 -6.88 7.24 29.47
N LYS A 627 -6.29 7.97 30.42
CA LYS A 627 -6.82 9.26 30.86
C LYS A 627 -6.69 10.33 29.78
N GLU A 628 -5.53 10.43 29.14
CA GLU A 628 -5.31 11.44 28.09
C GLU A 628 -6.17 11.13 26.87
N LEU A 629 -6.30 9.86 26.50
CA LEU A 629 -7.20 9.43 25.44
C LEU A 629 -8.68 9.73 25.76
N ASP A 630 -9.12 9.49 27.00
CA ASP A 630 -10.48 9.79 27.44
C ASP A 630 -10.76 11.31 27.42
N ASP A 631 -9.78 12.13 27.84
CA ASP A 631 -9.87 13.59 27.84
C ASP A 631 -10.04 14.15 26.41
N ILE A 632 -9.44 13.53 25.38
CA ILE A 632 -9.62 13.94 23.97
C ILE A 632 -11.07 13.80 23.52
N TYR A 633 -11.77 12.77 23.99
CA TYR A 633 -13.16 12.47 23.58
C TYR A 633 -14.19 12.86 24.66
N ASP A 634 -13.80 13.75 25.58
CA ASP A 634 -14.72 14.30 26.58
C ASP A 634 -15.81 15.15 25.90
N GLY A 635 -17.05 14.98 26.35
CA GLY A 635 -18.22 15.63 25.75
C GLY A 635 -18.68 15.08 24.39
N TYR A 636 -18.03 14.05 23.82
CA TYR A 636 -18.58 13.31 22.68
C TYR A 636 -19.49 12.18 23.14
N GLU A 637 -20.80 12.37 22.97
CA GLU A 637 -21.82 11.40 23.38
C GLU A 637 -22.13 10.40 22.27
N VAL A 638 -22.01 9.11 22.59
CA VAL A 638 -22.24 7.98 21.67
C VAL A 638 -23.27 7.02 22.27
N SER A 639 -24.32 6.75 21.51
CA SER A 639 -25.37 5.76 21.83
C SER A 639 -25.27 4.57 20.89
N GLU A 640 -25.46 3.36 21.40
CA GLU A 640 -25.51 2.18 20.53
C GLU A 640 -26.77 2.14 19.65
N ASP A 641 -27.84 2.85 20.04
CA ASP A 641 -29.18 2.71 19.45
C ASP A 641 -29.47 3.70 18.29
N SER A 642 -28.56 4.63 18.00
CA SER A 642 -28.81 5.71 17.03
C SER A 642 -27.55 6.16 16.28
N PHE A 643 -27.27 5.49 15.17
CA PHE A 643 -26.14 5.83 14.29
C PHE A 643 -26.23 7.25 13.71
N PHE A 644 -27.41 7.64 13.19
CA PHE A 644 -27.62 8.99 12.65
C PHE A 644 -27.34 10.09 13.70
N GLN A 645 -27.84 9.91 14.93
CA GLN A 645 -27.59 10.88 16.00
C GLN A 645 -26.12 10.90 16.43
N ASN A 646 -25.42 9.77 16.43
CA ASN A 646 -23.98 9.74 16.69
C ASN A 646 -23.21 10.57 15.67
N MET A 647 -23.56 10.50 14.37
CA MET A 647 -22.95 11.34 13.34
C MET A 647 -23.22 12.83 13.57
N LEU A 648 -24.44 13.22 13.97
CA LEU A 648 -24.73 14.62 14.31
C LEU A 648 -23.96 15.09 15.55
N ASN A 649 -23.84 14.23 16.56
CA ASN A 649 -23.05 14.50 17.76
C ASN A 649 -21.57 14.69 17.42
N LEU A 650 -21.04 13.89 16.49
CA LEU A 650 -19.67 14.01 15.99
C LEU A 650 -19.42 15.37 15.34
N TYR A 651 -20.32 15.85 14.47
CA TYR A 651 -20.15 17.14 13.82
C TYR A 651 -20.14 18.30 14.83
N ASN A 652 -21.05 18.27 15.80
CA ASN A 652 -21.09 19.26 16.87
C ASN A 652 -19.85 19.20 17.78
N PHE A 653 -19.37 17.98 18.10
CA PHE A 653 -18.15 17.78 18.87
C PHE A 653 -16.92 18.32 18.11
N SER A 654 -16.79 17.99 16.81
CA SER A 654 -15.72 18.49 15.94
C SER A 654 -15.71 20.02 15.85
N ALA A 655 -16.88 20.66 15.80
CA ALA A 655 -17.00 22.13 15.83
C ALA A 655 -16.39 22.72 17.11
N LYS A 656 -16.68 22.12 18.27
CA LYS A 656 -16.15 22.56 19.57
C LYS A 656 -14.64 22.34 19.68
N VAL A 657 -14.14 21.20 19.23
CA VAL A 657 -12.71 20.90 19.22
C VAL A 657 -11.95 21.93 18.37
N MET A 658 -12.48 22.26 17.20
CA MET A 658 -11.91 23.29 16.32
C MET A 658 -11.92 24.68 16.98
N ALA A 659 -13.04 25.09 17.59
CA ALA A 659 -13.13 26.35 18.31
C ALA A 659 -12.12 26.46 19.45
N ASP A 660 -11.95 25.39 20.24
CA ASP A 660 -11.02 25.31 21.37
C ASP A 660 -9.54 25.50 20.98
N GLN A 661 -9.18 25.27 19.71
CA GLN A 661 -7.81 25.49 19.23
C GLN A 661 -7.44 26.97 19.02
N LEU A 662 -8.40 27.87 18.77
CA LEU A 662 -8.11 29.22 18.28
C LEU A 662 -7.20 30.04 19.20
N ARG A 663 -7.33 29.85 20.52
CA ARG A 663 -6.53 30.56 21.53
C ARG A 663 -5.38 29.71 22.09
N LYS A 664 -5.19 28.50 21.57
CA LYS A 664 -4.11 27.59 21.96
C LYS A 664 -2.99 27.65 20.92
N PRO A 665 -1.72 27.54 21.35
CA PRO A 665 -0.63 27.34 20.40
C PRO A 665 -0.80 25.98 19.70
N PRO A 666 -0.48 25.86 18.40
CA PRO A 666 -0.41 24.57 17.73
C PRO A 666 0.55 23.62 18.46
N SER A 667 0.14 22.36 18.64
CA SER A 667 0.98 21.33 19.25
C SER A 667 1.56 20.40 18.19
N ARG A 668 2.83 20.02 18.32
CA ARG A 668 3.45 18.98 17.49
C ARG A 668 2.86 17.60 17.76
N ASP A 669 2.37 17.35 18.97
CA ASP A 669 1.76 16.06 19.34
C ASP A 669 0.37 15.82 18.69
N GLN A 670 -0.18 16.80 17.96
CA GLN A 670 -1.45 16.68 17.24
C GLN A 670 -1.24 16.15 15.81
N TRP A 671 -1.63 14.91 15.57
CA TRP A 671 -1.51 14.28 14.27
C TRP A 671 -2.71 14.60 13.38
N SER A 672 -2.49 14.71 12.07
CA SER A 672 -3.54 14.84 11.05
C SER A 672 -4.00 13.49 10.48
N MET A 673 -3.33 12.39 10.85
CA MET A 673 -3.68 11.02 10.46
C MET A 673 -3.71 10.10 11.68
N THR A 674 -4.54 9.06 11.62
CA THR A 674 -4.71 8.09 12.70
C THR A 674 -3.68 6.96 12.57
N PRO A 675 -3.26 6.31 13.67
CA PRO A 675 -2.18 5.32 13.66
C PRO A 675 -2.35 4.15 12.67
N GLN A 676 -3.57 3.70 12.43
CA GLN A 676 -3.94 2.61 11.53
C GLN A 676 -3.95 2.99 10.04
N THR A 677 -3.86 4.28 9.74
CA THR A 677 -3.86 4.81 8.37
C THR A 677 -2.67 4.25 7.59
N VAL A 678 -2.90 3.83 6.35
CA VAL A 678 -1.82 3.41 5.44
C VAL A 678 -1.46 4.59 4.54
N ASN A 679 -0.69 5.52 5.09
CA ASN A 679 -0.20 6.70 4.38
C ASN A 679 0.99 7.33 5.13
N ALA A 680 1.51 8.45 4.65
CA ALA A 680 2.44 9.34 5.35
C ALA A 680 2.14 10.80 4.96
N TYR A 681 2.70 11.78 5.68
CA TYR A 681 2.58 13.19 5.29
C TYR A 681 3.70 14.08 5.86
N TYR A 682 3.89 15.22 5.20
CA TYR A 682 4.62 16.39 5.70
C TYR A 682 3.67 17.55 5.97
N LEU A 683 3.86 18.26 7.08
CA LEU A 683 3.09 19.46 7.43
C LEU A 683 4.01 20.70 7.49
N PRO A 684 3.87 21.66 6.55
CA PRO A 684 4.79 22.80 6.45
C PRO A 684 4.86 23.67 7.70
N THR A 685 3.73 23.95 8.34
CA THR A 685 3.66 24.85 9.50
C THR A 685 4.28 24.27 10.76
N LYS A 686 4.46 22.95 10.84
CA LYS A 686 5.16 22.31 11.96
C LYS A 686 6.59 21.89 11.62
N ASN A 687 6.95 21.94 10.32
CA ASN A 687 8.15 21.34 9.76
C ASN A 687 8.30 19.88 10.24
N GLU A 688 7.24 19.10 10.02
CA GLU A 688 7.06 17.77 10.62
C GLU A 688 6.72 16.73 9.55
N ILE A 689 7.31 15.53 9.68
CA ILE A 689 7.02 14.35 8.87
C ILE A 689 6.46 13.25 9.75
N VAL A 690 5.41 12.57 9.27
CA VAL A 690 4.65 11.62 10.09
C VAL A 690 4.41 10.32 9.34
N PHE A 691 4.70 9.20 10.01
CA PHE A 691 4.56 7.84 9.48
C PHE A 691 3.72 6.99 10.43
N PRO A 692 2.38 6.92 10.25
CA PRO A 692 1.50 6.05 11.02
C PRO A 692 1.95 4.58 11.05
N ALA A 693 1.61 3.88 12.14
CA ALA A 693 1.90 2.46 12.32
C ALA A 693 1.34 1.60 11.17
N GLY A 694 0.22 2.01 10.58
CA GLY A 694 -0.46 1.34 9.48
C GLY A 694 0.41 1.17 8.23
N ILE A 695 1.31 2.12 7.91
CA ILE A 695 2.23 2.02 6.75
C ILE A 695 3.54 1.27 7.06
N LEU A 696 3.90 1.11 8.34
CA LEU A 696 5.12 0.43 8.79
C LEU A 696 4.98 -1.10 8.76
N GLN A 697 4.51 -1.62 7.62
CA GLN A 697 4.22 -3.03 7.38
C GLN A 697 4.61 -3.42 5.94
N ALA A 698 4.59 -4.72 5.63
CA ALA A 698 4.90 -5.20 4.29
C ALA A 698 3.88 -4.66 3.25
N PRO A 699 4.33 -4.29 2.03
CA PRO A 699 5.69 -4.41 1.50
C PRO A 699 6.60 -3.21 1.76
N PHE A 700 6.11 -2.13 2.39
CA PHE A 700 6.90 -0.93 2.66
C PHE A 700 8.06 -1.21 3.63
N TYR A 701 7.75 -1.88 4.74
CA TYR A 701 8.70 -2.17 5.79
C TYR A 701 8.46 -3.56 6.37
N THR A 702 9.53 -4.34 6.51
CA THR A 702 9.57 -5.37 7.55
C THR A 702 10.96 -5.46 8.14
N ARG A 703 11.04 -5.83 9.42
CA ARG A 703 12.32 -6.03 10.09
C ARG A 703 13.21 -7.08 9.41
N ASN A 704 12.60 -8.13 8.85
CA ASN A 704 13.30 -9.33 8.37
C ASN A 704 13.52 -9.35 6.84
N HIS A 705 13.05 -8.33 6.11
CA HIS A 705 13.36 -8.20 4.69
C HIS A 705 14.77 -7.64 4.45
N PRO A 706 15.37 -7.92 3.28
CA PRO A 706 16.57 -7.21 2.83
C PRO A 706 16.41 -5.70 2.93
N LYS A 707 17.46 -5.00 3.36
CA LYS A 707 17.49 -3.54 3.46
C LYS A 707 17.28 -2.89 2.10
N ALA A 708 17.72 -3.50 1.00
CA ALA A 708 17.35 -3.07 -0.35
C ALA A 708 15.83 -2.81 -0.50
N LEU A 709 14.99 -3.71 0.00
CA LEU A 709 13.53 -3.58 -0.08
C LEU A 709 12.98 -2.54 0.90
N ASN A 710 13.49 -2.50 2.13
CA ASN A 710 13.06 -1.49 3.10
C ASN A 710 13.42 -0.08 2.65
N PHE A 711 14.63 0.14 2.14
CA PHE A 711 15.03 1.43 1.57
C PHE A 711 14.26 1.75 0.28
N GLY A 712 13.98 0.75 -0.57
CA GLY A 712 13.18 0.93 -1.78
C GLY A 712 11.68 1.14 -1.52
N GLY A 713 11.17 0.67 -0.38
CA GLY A 713 9.80 0.84 0.09
C GLY A 713 9.66 2.02 1.03
N ILE A 714 9.66 1.77 2.35
CA ILE A 714 9.47 2.81 3.37
C ILE A 714 10.56 3.89 3.31
N GLY A 715 11.79 3.55 2.90
CA GLY A 715 12.84 4.55 2.76
C GLY A 715 12.55 5.58 1.68
N VAL A 716 11.92 5.19 0.56
CA VAL A 716 11.48 6.15 -0.46
C VAL A 716 10.34 7.00 0.07
N VAL A 717 9.39 6.43 0.81
CA VAL A 717 8.31 7.20 1.47
C VAL A 717 8.90 8.22 2.47
N MET A 718 9.88 7.81 3.28
CA MET A 718 10.60 8.69 4.19
C MET A 718 11.33 9.82 3.48
N GLY A 719 12.00 9.53 2.37
CA GLY A 719 12.64 10.54 1.55
C GLY A 719 11.64 11.46 0.84
N HIS A 720 10.47 10.95 0.48
CA HIS A 720 9.38 11.70 -0.16
C HIS A 720 8.85 12.77 0.80
N GLU A 721 8.47 12.39 2.02
CA GLU A 721 8.03 13.36 3.04
C GLU A 721 9.11 14.37 3.42
N LEU A 722 10.38 13.93 3.48
CA LEU A 722 11.50 14.85 3.70
C LEU A 722 11.62 15.87 2.56
N THR A 723 11.39 15.44 1.32
CA THR A 723 11.50 16.30 0.12
C THR A 723 10.34 17.29 0.03
N HIS A 724 9.15 16.97 0.56
CA HIS A 724 8.05 17.93 0.65
C HIS A 724 8.42 19.20 1.43
N ALA A 725 9.37 19.13 2.37
CA ALA A 725 9.89 20.32 3.03
C ALA A 725 10.59 21.30 2.05
N PHE A 726 10.86 20.89 0.82
CA PHE A 726 11.61 21.63 -0.17
C PHE A 726 10.97 21.59 -1.57
N ASP A 727 9.73 21.10 -1.72
CA ASP A 727 9.02 21.17 -2.99
C ASP A 727 8.58 22.62 -3.35
N ASP A 728 7.73 22.78 -4.35
CA ASP A 728 7.28 24.11 -4.79
C ASP A 728 6.52 24.92 -3.73
N GLN A 729 5.92 24.25 -2.75
CA GLN A 729 5.15 24.81 -1.63
C GLN A 729 5.97 24.81 -0.33
N GLY A 730 6.49 23.66 0.09
CA GLY A 730 7.20 23.51 1.35
C GLY A 730 8.45 24.38 1.44
N ARG A 731 9.12 24.67 0.32
CA ARG A 731 10.26 25.63 0.29
C ARG A 731 9.88 27.03 0.77
N GLU A 732 8.60 27.41 0.74
CA GLU A 732 8.16 28.77 1.12
C GLU A 732 8.14 28.96 2.64
N TYR A 733 8.16 27.85 3.37
CA TYR A 733 8.19 27.81 4.83
C TYR A 733 9.63 27.64 5.32
N ASP A 734 10.01 28.39 6.33
CA ASP A 734 11.32 28.24 6.99
C ASP A 734 11.38 27.01 7.91
N LYS A 735 12.47 26.88 8.68
CA LYS A 735 12.69 25.78 9.62
C LYS A 735 11.77 25.78 10.84
N GLU A 736 11.17 26.94 11.14
CA GLU A 736 10.17 27.11 12.20
C GLU A 736 8.73 26.94 11.69
N GLY A 737 8.55 26.69 10.39
CA GLY A 737 7.25 26.53 9.74
C GLY A 737 6.54 27.84 9.41
N ASN A 738 7.27 28.96 9.28
CA ASN A 738 6.70 30.24 8.88
C ASN A 738 6.92 30.50 7.38
N LEU A 739 5.85 30.88 6.70
CA LEU A 739 5.81 31.38 5.33
C LEU A 739 6.54 32.72 5.25
N ARG A 740 7.80 32.70 4.82
CA ARG A 740 8.62 33.90 4.59
C ARG A 740 9.73 33.61 3.60
N PRO A 741 10.21 34.60 2.83
CA PRO A 741 11.37 34.40 1.96
C PRO A 741 12.65 34.11 2.77
N TRP A 742 13.26 32.94 2.54
CA TRP A 742 14.54 32.55 3.14
C TRP A 742 15.61 32.13 2.11
N TRP A 743 15.27 32.14 0.81
CA TRP A 743 16.17 31.84 -0.30
C TRP A 743 16.72 33.12 -0.93
N GLN A 744 17.90 33.04 -1.55
CA GLN A 744 18.35 34.10 -2.47
C GLN A 744 17.58 34.03 -3.79
N ASN A 745 17.39 35.17 -4.45
CA ASN A 745 16.63 35.28 -5.69
C ASN A 745 17.21 34.41 -6.82
N GLU A 746 18.53 34.29 -6.87
CA GLU A 746 19.25 33.46 -7.85
C GLU A 746 18.91 31.98 -7.68
N SER A 747 18.92 31.48 -6.43
CA SER A 747 18.53 30.11 -6.11
C SER A 747 17.05 29.84 -6.38
N LEU A 748 16.17 30.80 -6.11
CA LEU A 748 14.75 30.69 -6.44
C LEU A 748 14.51 30.62 -7.95
N ALA A 749 15.22 31.45 -8.73
CA ALA A 749 15.14 31.42 -10.19
C ALA A 749 15.69 30.10 -10.76
N ALA A 750 16.80 29.60 -10.21
CA ALA A 750 17.36 28.30 -10.56
C ALA A 750 16.38 27.16 -10.24
N PHE A 751 15.79 27.14 -9.05
CA PHE A 751 14.78 26.14 -8.67
C PHE A 751 13.62 26.10 -9.66
N ARG A 752 13.04 27.25 -10.00
CA ARG A 752 11.95 27.34 -11.00
C ARG A 752 12.36 26.77 -12.36
N ASN A 753 13.61 26.98 -12.78
CA ASN A 753 14.11 26.40 -14.02
C ASN A 753 14.27 24.87 -13.95
N HIS A 754 14.71 24.34 -12.80
CA HIS A 754 14.84 22.90 -12.58
C HIS A 754 13.46 22.21 -12.47
N THR A 755 12.49 22.82 -11.78
CA THR A 755 11.14 22.27 -11.65
C THR A 755 10.34 22.33 -12.96
N ALA A 756 10.59 23.33 -13.82
CA ALA A 756 9.98 23.39 -15.16
C ALA A 756 10.28 22.16 -16.02
N CYS A 757 11.45 21.52 -15.83
CA CYS A 757 11.76 20.25 -16.49
C CYS A 757 10.77 19.15 -16.11
N MET A 758 10.46 19.01 -14.82
CA MET A 758 9.51 17.99 -14.34
C MET A 758 8.08 18.31 -14.76
N GLU A 759 7.68 19.60 -14.70
CA GLU A 759 6.37 20.02 -15.21
C GLU A 759 6.19 19.63 -16.68
N GLU A 760 7.20 19.91 -17.52
CA GLU A 760 7.17 19.54 -18.94
C GLU A 760 7.17 18.02 -19.13
N GLN A 761 8.05 17.30 -18.43
CA GLN A 761 8.14 15.84 -18.50
C GLN A 761 6.79 15.17 -18.21
N TYR A 762 6.17 15.52 -17.08
CA TYR A 762 4.95 14.86 -16.65
C TYR A 762 3.73 15.27 -17.48
N SER A 763 3.72 16.49 -18.04
CA SER A 763 2.67 16.94 -18.97
C SER A 763 2.65 16.20 -20.32
N GLN A 764 3.70 15.43 -20.64
CA GLN A 764 3.76 14.60 -21.84
C GLN A 764 3.11 13.22 -21.64
N TYR A 765 2.95 12.77 -20.39
CA TYR A 765 2.32 11.49 -20.09
C TYR A 765 0.81 11.53 -20.33
N GLN A 766 0.27 10.38 -20.70
CA GLN A 766 -1.15 10.21 -20.99
C GLN A 766 -1.72 8.94 -20.38
N VAL A 767 -2.96 9.00 -19.91
CA VAL A 767 -3.79 7.85 -19.53
C VAL A 767 -5.05 7.89 -20.39
N HIS A 768 -5.33 6.82 -21.13
CA HIS A 768 -6.51 6.73 -22.01
C HIS A 768 -6.70 7.91 -22.98
N GLY A 769 -5.60 8.57 -23.39
CA GLY A 769 -5.62 9.72 -24.32
C GLY A 769 -5.74 11.09 -23.64
N GLU A 770 -5.88 11.13 -22.32
CA GLU A 770 -5.90 12.35 -21.52
C GLU A 770 -4.51 12.64 -20.95
N ARG A 771 -4.06 13.89 -21.04
CA ARG A 771 -2.74 14.31 -20.53
C ARG A 771 -2.79 14.59 -19.04
N LEU A 772 -1.72 14.26 -18.33
CA LEU A 772 -1.53 14.69 -16.95
C LEU A 772 -1.32 16.21 -16.90
N ASN A 773 -1.79 16.84 -15.82
CA ASN A 773 -1.42 18.21 -15.49
C ASN A 773 -0.10 18.21 -14.70
N GLY A 774 1.02 18.45 -15.39
CA GLY A 774 2.35 18.46 -14.77
C GLY A 774 2.54 19.55 -13.72
N ARG A 775 1.74 20.63 -13.78
CA ARG A 775 1.76 21.71 -12.78
C ARG A 775 0.99 21.33 -11.53
N GLN A 776 -0.18 20.70 -11.68
CA GLN A 776 -0.96 20.16 -10.55
C GLN A 776 -0.15 19.13 -9.76
N THR A 777 0.58 18.27 -10.48
CA THR A 777 1.33 17.15 -9.89
C THR A 777 2.76 17.48 -9.47
N LEU A 778 3.18 18.74 -9.62
CA LEU A 778 4.58 19.13 -9.53
C LEU A 778 5.23 18.81 -8.17
N GLY A 779 4.57 19.17 -7.06
CA GLY A 779 5.11 18.94 -5.71
C GLY A 779 5.35 17.46 -5.43
N GLU A 780 4.37 16.62 -5.75
CA GLU A 780 4.46 15.16 -5.61
C GLU A 780 5.53 14.54 -6.51
N ASN A 781 5.67 15.04 -7.73
CA ASN A 781 6.72 14.58 -8.65
C ASN A 781 8.11 14.96 -8.15
N ILE A 782 8.29 16.17 -7.60
CA ILE A 782 9.54 16.61 -6.96
C ILE A 782 9.85 15.69 -5.77
N ALA A 783 8.86 15.41 -4.93
CA ALA A 783 8.99 14.58 -3.75
C ALA A 783 9.33 13.11 -4.09
N ASP A 784 8.72 12.52 -5.11
CA ASP A 784 9.07 11.17 -5.61
C ASP A 784 10.53 11.10 -6.07
N ASN A 785 10.97 12.09 -6.86
CA ASN A 785 12.32 12.12 -7.42
C ASN A 785 13.39 12.33 -6.34
N GLY A 786 13.18 13.31 -5.46
CA GLY A 786 14.09 13.57 -4.33
C GLY A 786 14.10 12.42 -3.34
N GLY A 787 12.93 11.85 -3.02
CA GLY A 787 12.78 10.76 -2.09
C GLY A 787 13.47 9.47 -2.54
N LEU A 788 13.31 9.08 -3.81
CA LEU A 788 14.02 7.93 -4.37
C LEU A 788 15.54 8.11 -4.29
N LYS A 789 16.03 9.29 -4.67
CA LYS A 789 17.47 9.60 -4.68
C LYS A 789 18.06 9.60 -3.27
N ALA A 790 17.37 10.22 -2.31
CA ALA A 790 17.80 10.24 -0.91
C ALA A 790 17.83 8.83 -0.32
N ALA A 791 16.78 8.04 -0.52
CA ALA A 791 16.70 6.66 -0.06
C ALA A 791 17.79 5.77 -0.66
N TYR A 792 18.09 5.94 -1.96
CA TYR A 792 19.14 5.16 -2.60
C TYR A 792 20.56 5.55 -2.13
N ASN A 793 20.79 6.84 -1.89
CA ASN A 793 22.04 7.31 -1.29
C ASN A 793 22.22 6.80 0.15
N ALA A 794 21.14 6.78 0.93
CA ALA A 794 21.13 6.20 2.27
C ALA A 794 21.42 4.69 2.22
N TYR A 795 20.82 3.95 1.28
CA TYR A 795 21.12 2.54 1.07
C TYR A 795 22.61 2.30 0.74
N LYS A 796 23.19 3.09 -0.18
CA LYS A 796 24.63 3.02 -0.48
C LYS A 796 25.50 3.37 0.74
N ALA A 797 25.08 4.31 1.58
CA ALA A 797 25.78 4.62 2.84
C ALA A 797 25.70 3.45 3.83
N TRP A 798 24.54 2.83 3.93
CA TRP A 798 24.31 1.66 4.76
C TRP A 798 25.19 0.48 4.33
N LEU A 799 25.28 0.18 3.03
CA LEU A 799 26.15 -0.85 2.47
C LEU A 799 27.64 -0.58 2.74
N ARG A 800 28.08 0.69 2.64
CA ARG A 800 29.47 1.07 2.98
C ARG A 800 29.82 0.76 4.45
N LYS A 801 28.84 0.82 5.36
CA LYS A 801 29.02 0.58 6.80
C LYS A 801 28.86 -0.90 7.18
N HIS A 802 27.94 -1.62 6.54
CA HIS A 802 27.56 -2.98 6.95
C HIS A 802 28.02 -4.08 5.98
N GLY A 803 28.53 -3.72 4.81
CA GLY A 803 28.85 -4.64 3.73
C GLY A 803 27.63 -4.97 2.86
N GLU A 804 27.88 -5.75 1.82
CA GLU A 804 26.82 -6.24 0.93
C GLU A 804 25.87 -7.20 1.64
N GLU A 805 24.62 -7.23 1.16
CA GLU A 805 23.60 -8.17 1.65
C GLU A 805 23.60 -9.47 0.84
N GLN A 806 23.09 -10.54 1.44
CA GLN A 806 22.79 -11.77 0.71
C GLN A 806 21.71 -11.53 -0.35
N ARG A 807 21.82 -12.18 -1.52
CA ARG A 807 20.81 -12.04 -2.58
C ARG A 807 19.57 -12.87 -2.28
N LEU A 808 18.41 -12.41 -2.76
CA LEU A 808 17.20 -13.22 -2.73
C LEU A 808 17.30 -14.44 -3.68
N PRO A 809 16.78 -15.60 -3.26
CA PRO A 809 16.81 -16.83 -4.06
C PRO A 809 15.89 -16.69 -5.28
N ALA A 810 16.28 -17.29 -6.42
CA ALA A 810 15.49 -17.40 -7.66
C ALA A 810 15.06 -16.08 -8.35
N VAL A 811 15.18 -14.92 -7.70
CA VAL A 811 14.82 -13.62 -8.30
C VAL A 811 15.75 -13.25 -9.46
N GLY A 812 17.03 -13.61 -9.38
CA GLY A 812 18.00 -13.32 -10.44
C GLY A 812 18.32 -11.83 -10.61
N LEU A 813 18.09 -11.03 -9.56
CA LEU A 813 18.42 -9.61 -9.49
C LEU A 813 19.46 -9.37 -8.39
N THR A 814 20.30 -8.35 -8.58
CA THR A 814 21.17 -7.81 -7.53
C THR A 814 20.35 -7.03 -6.48
N ASN A 815 20.91 -6.80 -5.29
CA ASN A 815 20.22 -6.00 -4.27
C ASN A 815 20.01 -4.54 -4.71
N HIS A 816 20.93 -3.98 -5.51
CA HIS A 816 20.74 -2.67 -6.14
C HIS A 816 19.55 -2.64 -7.11
N GLN A 817 19.37 -3.67 -7.93
CA GLN A 817 18.19 -3.78 -8.80
C GLN A 817 16.92 -4.04 -7.99
N LEU A 818 17.03 -4.83 -6.92
CA LEU A 818 15.95 -5.16 -6.01
C LEU A 818 15.39 -3.92 -5.31
N PHE A 819 16.23 -2.93 -4.97
CA PHE A 819 15.78 -1.64 -4.46
C PHE A 819 14.76 -0.97 -5.40
N PHE A 820 15.09 -0.88 -6.70
CA PHE A 820 14.20 -0.25 -7.68
C PHE A 820 12.94 -1.07 -7.95
N VAL A 821 13.04 -2.41 -7.93
CA VAL A 821 11.86 -3.29 -8.01
C VAL A 821 10.96 -3.11 -6.78
N GLY A 822 11.53 -3.03 -5.58
CA GLY A 822 10.78 -2.75 -4.35
C GLY A 822 10.03 -1.43 -4.43
N PHE A 823 10.70 -0.36 -4.90
CA PHE A 823 10.07 0.93 -5.17
C PHE A 823 8.90 0.81 -6.14
N ALA A 824 9.11 0.18 -7.30
CA ALA A 824 8.05 0.06 -8.31
C ALA A 824 6.86 -0.78 -7.80
N GLN A 825 7.11 -1.81 -7.01
CA GLN A 825 6.07 -2.72 -6.53
C GLN A 825 5.15 -2.12 -5.47
N VAL A 826 5.60 -1.11 -4.72
CA VAL A 826 4.72 -0.31 -3.86
C VAL A 826 3.61 0.36 -4.68
N TRP A 827 3.88 0.71 -5.94
CA TRP A 827 2.97 1.41 -6.83
C TRP A 827 2.17 0.49 -7.77
N CYS A 828 2.23 -0.83 -7.61
CA CYS A 828 1.39 -1.73 -8.40
C CYS A 828 -0.08 -1.44 -8.13
N SER A 829 -0.85 -1.16 -9.19
CA SER A 829 -2.25 -0.77 -9.08
C SER A 829 -3.06 -1.10 -10.33
N VAL A 830 -4.35 -1.31 -10.12
CA VAL A 830 -5.38 -1.35 -11.14
C VAL A 830 -6.47 -0.33 -10.80
N ARG A 831 -7.09 0.27 -11.82
CA ARG A 831 -8.10 1.32 -11.65
C ARG A 831 -9.11 1.26 -12.80
N THR A 832 -10.36 1.60 -12.54
CA THR A 832 -11.38 1.75 -13.59
C THR A 832 -11.03 2.94 -14.52
N PRO A 833 -11.55 2.96 -15.75
CA PRO A 833 -11.41 4.13 -16.63
C PRO A 833 -11.97 5.41 -16.00
N GLU A 834 -13.12 5.34 -15.32
CA GLU A 834 -13.81 6.47 -14.70
C GLU A 834 -13.01 7.05 -13.53
N SER A 835 -12.53 6.19 -12.61
CA SER A 835 -11.61 6.63 -11.55
C SER A 835 -10.26 7.09 -12.11
N SER A 836 -9.92 6.67 -13.34
CA SER A 836 -8.75 7.18 -14.04
C SER A 836 -8.87 8.60 -14.53
N HIS A 837 -10.01 8.93 -15.14
CA HIS A 837 -10.35 10.30 -15.47
C HIS A 837 -10.43 11.17 -14.21
N GLU A 838 -11.15 10.71 -13.19
CA GLU A 838 -11.34 11.45 -11.95
C GLU A 838 -10.00 11.83 -11.30
N GLY A 839 -9.10 10.86 -11.10
CA GLY A 839 -7.81 11.14 -10.48
C GLY A 839 -6.90 12.04 -11.31
N LEU A 840 -7.06 12.12 -12.64
CA LEU A 840 -6.31 13.09 -13.45
C LEU A 840 -6.75 14.53 -13.20
N VAL A 841 -7.98 14.72 -12.75
CA VAL A 841 -8.58 16.04 -12.49
C VAL A 841 -8.39 16.45 -11.04
N THR A 842 -8.45 15.52 -10.08
CA THR A 842 -8.52 15.82 -8.65
C THR A 842 -7.24 15.53 -7.87
N ASP A 843 -6.50 14.49 -8.23
CA ASP A 843 -5.37 13.99 -7.44
C ASP A 843 -4.14 14.88 -7.68
N PRO A 844 -3.48 15.42 -6.64
CA PRO A 844 -2.18 16.06 -6.80
C PRO A 844 -1.08 15.05 -7.14
N HIS A 845 -1.31 13.74 -6.96
CA HIS A 845 -0.32 12.74 -7.31
C HIS A 845 -0.43 12.33 -8.77
N SER A 846 0.72 12.11 -9.41
CA SER A 846 0.75 11.40 -10.70
C SER A 846 0.16 9.98 -10.54
N PRO A 847 -0.54 9.43 -11.56
CA PRO A 847 -0.93 8.03 -11.58
C PRO A 847 0.26 7.11 -11.26
N ALA A 848 0.02 6.02 -10.53
CA ALA A 848 1.06 5.16 -9.96
C ALA A 848 2.12 4.70 -11.00
N ARG A 849 1.67 4.38 -12.22
CA ARG A 849 2.55 4.06 -13.36
C ARG A 849 3.57 5.17 -13.63
N PHE A 850 3.16 6.44 -13.64
CA PHE A 850 4.04 7.57 -13.94
C PHE A 850 4.84 8.06 -12.73
N ARG A 851 4.41 7.75 -11.50
CA ARG A 851 5.29 7.86 -10.31
C ARG A 851 6.50 6.94 -10.45
N VAL A 852 6.33 5.74 -11.01
CA VAL A 852 7.44 4.82 -11.28
C VAL A 852 8.25 5.26 -12.50
N LEU A 853 7.60 5.43 -13.66
CA LEU A 853 8.29 5.68 -14.91
C LEU A 853 9.00 7.04 -14.91
N GLY A 854 8.33 8.11 -14.46
CA GLY A 854 8.90 9.46 -14.44
C GLY A 854 10.11 9.56 -13.53
N THR A 855 9.99 9.04 -12.32
CA THR A 855 11.05 9.05 -11.31
C THR A 855 12.27 8.22 -11.72
N LEU A 856 12.07 7.00 -12.24
CA LEU A 856 13.19 6.15 -12.65
C LEU A 856 13.87 6.65 -13.93
N SER A 857 13.13 7.30 -14.82
CA SER A 857 13.72 7.92 -16.03
C SER A 857 14.70 9.06 -15.68
N ASN A 858 14.55 9.65 -14.50
CA ASN A 858 15.46 10.68 -13.98
C ASN A 858 16.60 10.12 -13.12
N SER A 859 16.61 8.81 -12.81
CA SER A 859 17.59 8.19 -11.92
C SER A 859 18.78 7.59 -12.67
N ARG A 860 19.93 8.28 -12.62
CA ARG A 860 21.20 7.77 -13.21
C ARG A 860 21.64 6.43 -12.63
N ASP A 861 21.33 6.18 -11.36
CA ASP A 861 21.67 4.93 -10.70
C ASP A 861 20.80 3.79 -11.22
N PHE A 862 19.48 4.00 -11.38
CA PHE A 862 18.59 3.03 -12.03
C PHE A 862 19.09 2.67 -13.44
N LEU A 863 19.33 3.68 -14.27
CA LEU A 863 19.81 3.50 -15.65
C LEU A 863 21.08 2.67 -15.72
N ARG A 864 22.00 2.85 -14.77
CA ARG A 864 23.25 2.10 -14.68
C ARG A 864 23.02 0.65 -14.26
N HIS A 865 22.21 0.41 -13.24
CA HIS A 865 21.97 -0.93 -12.69
C HIS A 865 21.17 -1.84 -13.63
N PHE A 866 20.36 -1.26 -14.52
CA PHE A 866 19.63 -2.01 -15.55
C PHE A 866 20.26 -1.91 -16.94
N GLY A 867 21.33 -1.13 -17.10
CA GLY A 867 22.06 -1.01 -18.38
C GLY A 867 21.23 -0.40 -19.49
N CYS A 868 20.37 0.57 -19.18
CA CYS A 868 19.42 1.13 -20.15
C CYS A 868 20.10 2.06 -21.16
N PRO A 869 20.02 1.76 -22.47
CA PRO A 869 20.69 2.55 -23.50
C PRO A 869 20.00 3.91 -23.68
N VAL A 870 20.79 4.94 -24.00
CA VAL A 870 20.25 6.27 -24.33
C VAL A 870 19.30 6.16 -25.52
N GLY A 871 18.12 6.77 -25.40
CA GLY A 871 17.03 6.70 -26.37
C GLY A 871 16.04 5.56 -26.14
N SER A 872 16.28 4.66 -25.17
CA SER A 872 15.22 3.76 -24.68
C SER A 872 14.13 4.57 -23.94
N PRO A 873 12.89 4.07 -23.86
CA PRO A 873 11.80 4.79 -23.17
C PRO A 873 12.14 5.19 -21.73
N MET A 874 12.84 4.33 -20.99
CA MET A 874 13.30 4.64 -19.63
C MET A 874 14.54 5.53 -19.57
N ASN A 875 15.23 5.78 -20.69
CA ASN A 875 16.42 6.64 -20.77
C ASN A 875 16.28 7.64 -21.94
N PRO A 876 15.45 8.68 -21.79
CA PRO A 876 15.21 9.66 -22.85
C PRO A 876 16.46 10.51 -23.18
N GLY A 877 17.52 10.44 -22.36
CA GLY A 877 18.75 11.22 -22.52
C GLY A 877 18.68 12.63 -21.91
N GLN A 878 17.48 13.11 -21.59
CA GLN A 878 17.25 14.33 -20.81
C GLN A 878 16.66 13.95 -19.45
N LEU A 879 17.40 14.21 -18.38
CA LEU A 879 17.02 13.88 -17.01
C LEU A 879 16.66 15.18 -16.28
N CYS A 880 15.56 15.17 -15.54
CA CYS A 880 15.19 16.24 -14.63
C CYS A 880 15.77 15.96 -13.24
N GLU A 881 16.34 16.97 -12.60
CA GLU A 881 16.92 16.85 -11.26
C GLU A 881 16.72 18.16 -10.50
N VAL A 882 16.20 18.07 -9.27
CA VAL A 882 16.00 19.20 -8.35
C VAL A 882 16.83 18.97 -7.09
N TRP A 883 16.43 18.01 -6.25
CA TRP A 883 17.06 17.65 -4.99
C TRP A 883 18.06 16.51 -5.13
#